data_AF-A0A947NIU3-F1
#
_entry.id   AF-A0A947NIU3-F1
#
_cell.length_a   1.000
_cell.length_b   1.000
_cell.length_c   1.000
_cell.angle_alpha   90.00
_cell.angle_beta   90.00
_cell.angle_gamma   90.00
#
_symmetry.space_group_name_H-M   'P 1'
#
loop_
_entity.id
_entity.type
_entity.pdbx_description
1 polymer ?
#
loop_
_entity_poly.entity_id
_entity_poly.type
_entity_poly.pdbx_seq_one_letter_code
_entity_poly.pdbx_strand_id
1 'polypeptide(L)'
;MNLFNRITWFSFFLLCSLPAGAAPVEETVTLNFVNAEIESVVKAVGLISNRNFILDPRVKGTVNIVSSKPIARDMTYQILLSALRLQGFSAIEAGGITKIIPEADAKQNFSTTSGKGIKSSGDSIMTQVYPLQNESAAQMVPILRPLITPNNTISAYAGTNTLVITDYADNIRRINKIIEAIDQPNYGEIVIIKLQYISALDLAQILGRLLNEGTAAPAGAPQAPATESGQKIVITPDVRSNSLLIRSDSPARIARVRNLIQQMDVSGSQTGNINVVYLRNAEAVKLAETLRAILSGENKLASTSASPASGQTTPSTATTSSSSGSGSNSGSTIQADPQTNSLIITAPDHTYNSLRAVIDKLDARRAQVFVEALIVEVTTDKAAEFGIQWQAPLNSSSNNNAVVAGTNFNTGGNNIIGLSAAATSGSPLAPSTGFNLGLLQRLTIGGEEVIGLTALARMLESDANANILSTPNLLTLDNEEAKIIIGKNVPFITGSYAQSTGTTTGATVSPFQTIERKDVGLTLKVKPQVAEGGTVKMQIYQEASSIQDTTNVAGVITNKRSIESTVLVDDGQIIVLGGLIQDDVRDGMDKVPGFGDIPVLGSLFKYETRKHVKTNLMVFLRPRVLRSATAAATLTGDRYDFIRNTQSLAAPGSHLFLPNTPAPLLPELKPQPAPAEAEKPAAQ
;
A
#
# COMPACT_ATOMS: atom_id res chain seq x y z
N MET A 1 -62.14 -12.28 40.03
CA MET A 1 -62.59 -12.74 41.37
C MET A 1 -62.93 -14.21 41.22
N ASN A 2 -62.17 -15.07 41.92
CA ASN A 2 -62.30 -16.53 41.92
C ASN A 2 -63.69 -17.00 42.37
N LEU A 3 -64.13 -18.16 41.88
CA LEU A 3 -64.79 -19.25 42.64
C LEU A 3 -65.06 -20.41 41.67
N PHE A 4 -64.21 -21.45 41.64
CA PHE A 4 -64.37 -22.72 42.38
C PHE A 4 -65.68 -23.46 42.08
N ASN A 5 -65.58 -24.63 41.43
CA ASN A 5 -66.15 -25.83 42.03
C ASN A 5 -65.41 -27.10 41.63
N ARG A 6 -65.18 -27.95 42.64
CA ARG A 6 -64.57 -29.28 42.61
C ARG A 6 -65.51 -30.29 41.94
N ILE A 7 -65.00 -31.43 41.46
CA ILE A 7 -65.53 -32.78 41.76
C ILE A 7 -64.52 -33.84 41.29
N THR A 8 -64.25 -34.78 42.18
CA THR A 8 -63.36 -35.93 42.09
C THR A 8 -64.16 -37.24 41.93
N TRP A 9 -63.48 -38.25 41.36
CA TRP A 9 -63.49 -39.68 41.75
C TRP A 9 -64.45 -40.72 41.11
N PHE A 10 -63.80 -41.71 40.48
CA PHE A 10 -63.86 -43.18 40.70
C PHE A 10 -65.14 -44.02 40.41
N SER A 11 -64.97 -44.91 39.41
CA SER A 11 -65.28 -46.36 39.39
C SER A 11 -66.65 -46.89 39.82
N PHE A 12 -67.35 -47.57 38.90
CA PHE A 12 -68.00 -48.84 39.25
C PHE A 12 -68.25 -49.75 38.03
N PHE A 13 -67.90 -51.01 38.24
CA PHE A 13 -67.98 -52.17 37.36
C PHE A 13 -69.36 -52.82 37.53
N LEU A 14 -70.07 -53.20 36.46
CA LEU A 14 -71.28 -54.01 36.61
C LEU A 14 -71.68 -54.77 35.33
N LEU A 15 -71.96 -56.08 35.53
CA LEU A 15 -72.82 -56.96 34.71
C LEU A 15 -72.31 -57.29 33.28
N CYS A 16 -72.44 -58.49 32.72
CA CYS A 16 -73.49 -59.49 32.86
C CYS A 16 -73.07 -60.85 32.25
N SER A 17 -73.73 -61.90 32.69
CA SER A 17 -73.53 -63.33 32.41
C SER A 17 -74.29 -63.87 31.19
N LEU A 18 -73.63 -64.72 30.37
CA LEU A 18 -74.13 -65.91 29.61
C LEU A 18 -75.31 -65.73 28.61
N PRO A 19 -75.36 -66.45 27.46
CA PRO A 19 -75.28 -67.91 27.41
C PRO A 19 -74.35 -68.52 26.34
N ALA A 20 -73.86 -69.71 26.65
CA ALA A 20 -73.14 -70.60 25.76
C ALA A 20 -74.08 -71.14 24.67
N GLY A 21 -73.81 -70.76 23.42
CA GLY A 21 -74.39 -71.38 22.22
C GLY A 21 -73.62 -72.66 21.88
N ALA A 22 -74.38 -73.72 21.63
CA ALA A 22 -73.93 -75.08 21.37
C ALA A 22 -72.78 -75.17 20.35
N ALA A 23 -71.70 -75.83 20.75
CA ALA A 23 -70.67 -76.29 19.82
C ALA A 23 -71.29 -77.35 18.89
N PRO A 24 -71.08 -77.29 17.56
CA PRO A 24 -71.36 -78.42 16.70
C PRO A 24 -70.52 -79.61 17.19
N VAL A 25 -71.07 -80.82 17.11
CA VAL A 25 -70.35 -82.05 17.39
C VAL A 25 -69.16 -82.11 16.42
N GLU A 26 -67.98 -81.69 16.88
CA GLU A 26 -66.75 -81.75 16.11
C GLU A 26 -66.40 -83.22 15.94
N GLU A 27 -66.62 -83.70 14.71
CA GLU A 27 -66.15 -85.00 14.27
C GLU A 27 -64.62 -84.97 14.32
N THR A 28 -64.06 -85.59 15.36
CA THR A 28 -62.61 -85.63 15.56
C THR A 28 -62.01 -86.77 14.75
N VAL A 29 -60.94 -86.49 14.02
CA VAL A 29 -60.25 -87.45 13.17
C VAL A 29 -58.82 -87.61 13.66
N THR A 30 -58.32 -88.85 13.66
CA THR A 30 -56.92 -89.15 13.92
C THR A 30 -56.20 -89.32 12.58
N LEU A 31 -55.12 -88.56 12.38
CA LEU A 31 -54.31 -88.60 11.17
C LEU A 31 -52.98 -89.28 11.51
N ASN A 32 -52.71 -90.42 10.87
CA ASN A 32 -51.44 -91.12 10.99
C ASN A 32 -50.96 -91.57 9.62
N PHE A 33 -50.13 -90.75 8.99
CA PHE A 33 -49.53 -91.00 7.68
C PHE A 33 -48.01 -91.01 7.85
N VAL A 34 -47.40 -92.18 7.73
CA VAL A 34 -45.94 -92.34 7.79
C VAL A 34 -45.44 -92.68 6.39
N ASN A 35 -44.60 -91.81 5.82
CA ASN A 35 -44.09 -91.94 4.44
C ASN A 35 -45.20 -92.14 3.38
N ALA A 36 -46.36 -91.51 3.58
CA ALA A 36 -47.46 -91.62 2.64
C ALA A 36 -47.24 -90.69 1.44
N GLU A 37 -47.58 -91.15 0.23
CA GLU A 37 -47.53 -90.31 -0.97
C GLU A 37 -48.51 -89.14 -0.86
N ILE A 38 -48.10 -87.93 -1.26
CA ILE A 38 -48.92 -86.71 -1.17
C ILE A 38 -50.29 -86.91 -1.83
N GLU A 39 -50.36 -87.60 -2.97
CA GLU A 39 -51.62 -87.89 -3.66
C GLU A 39 -52.61 -88.68 -2.78
N SER A 40 -52.11 -89.66 -2.02
CA SER A 40 -52.92 -90.46 -1.11
C SER A 40 -53.43 -89.65 0.09
N VAL A 41 -52.57 -88.79 0.66
CA VAL A 41 -52.91 -87.93 1.78
C VAL A 41 -53.93 -86.87 1.36
N VAL A 42 -53.78 -86.26 0.18
CA VAL A 42 -54.72 -85.26 -0.34
C VAL A 42 -56.09 -85.88 -0.64
N LYS A 43 -56.15 -87.11 -1.18
CA LYS A 43 -57.42 -87.82 -1.39
C LYS A 43 -58.12 -88.13 -0.06
N ALA A 44 -57.38 -88.62 0.94
CA ALA A 44 -57.92 -88.90 2.27
C ALA A 44 -58.44 -87.63 2.96
N VAL A 45 -57.64 -86.56 2.93
CA VAL A 45 -58.03 -85.25 3.47
C VAL A 45 -59.16 -84.62 2.65
N GLY A 46 -59.26 -84.86 1.34
CA GLY A 46 -60.38 -84.43 0.49
C GLY A 46 -61.72 -85.02 0.91
N LEU A 47 -61.74 -86.32 1.21
CA LEU A 47 -62.92 -87.01 1.75
C LEU A 47 -63.28 -86.50 3.15
N ILE A 48 -62.28 -86.33 4.02
CA ILE A 48 -62.50 -85.82 5.38
C ILE A 48 -62.97 -84.36 5.34
N SER A 49 -62.33 -83.49 4.55
CA SER A 49 -62.63 -82.05 4.52
C SER A 49 -63.80 -81.67 3.60
N ASN A 50 -64.35 -82.62 2.84
CA ASN A 50 -65.39 -82.39 1.82
C ASN A 50 -64.98 -81.31 0.80
N ARG A 51 -63.71 -81.35 0.37
CA ARG A 51 -63.12 -80.38 -0.57
C ARG A 51 -62.59 -81.09 -1.80
N ASN A 52 -62.82 -80.45 -2.95
CA ASN A 52 -62.29 -80.93 -4.22
C ASN A 52 -60.86 -80.41 -4.41
N PHE A 53 -59.93 -81.34 -4.64
CA PHE A 53 -58.53 -81.05 -4.91
C PHE A 53 -58.16 -81.36 -6.36
N ILE A 54 -57.44 -80.45 -7.00
CA ILE A 54 -56.77 -80.68 -8.28
C ILE A 54 -55.27 -80.67 -8.02
N LEU A 55 -54.59 -81.76 -8.38
CA LEU A 55 -53.14 -81.87 -8.23
C LEU A 55 -52.47 -81.66 -9.59
N ASP A 56 -51.41 -80.84 -9.61
CA ASP A 56 -50.51 -80.78 -10.75
C ASP A 56 -49.65 -82.07 -10.80
N PRO A 57 -49.41 -82.67 -12.00
CA PRO A 57 -48.52 -83.83 -12.16
C PRO A 57 -47.12 -83.68 -11.56
N ARG A 58 -46.66 -82.44 -11.32
CA ARG A 58 -45.38 -82.12 -10.68
C ARG A 58 -45.36 -82.33 -9.16
N VAL A 59 -46.52 -82.50 -8.53
CA VAL A 59 -46.63 -82.70 -7.08
C VAL A 59 -46.34 -84.17 -6.75
N LYS A 60 -45.05 -84.50 -6.61
CA LYS A 60 -44.57 -85.81 -6.18
C LYS A 60 -43.75 -85.69 -4.90
N GLY A 61 -44.03 -86.56 -3.93
CA GLY A 61 -43.32 -86.57 -2.66
C GLY A 61 -44.05 -87.41 -1.62
N THR A 62 -43.37 -87.66 -0.51
CA THR A 62 -43.91 -88.35 0.65
C THR A 62 -44.03 -87.39 1.83
N VAL A 63 -45.10 -87.49 2.59
CA VAL A 63 -45.38 -86.65 3.76
C VAL A 63 -45.50 -87.54 5.01
N ASN A 64 -45.00 -87.01 6.13
CA ASN A 64 -45.13 -87.63 7.44
C ASN A 64 -46.02 -86.74 8.33
N ILE A 65 -47.24 -87.19 8.62
CA ILE A 65 -48.18 -86.51 9.52
C ILE A 65 -48.54 -87.50 10.62
N VAL A 66 -48.09 -87.22 11.85
CA VAL A 66 -48.41 -88.01 13.03
C VAL A 66 -49.15 -87.11 14.02
N SER A 67 -50.41 -87.42 14.30
CA SER A 67 -51.15 -86.77 15.39
C SER A 67 -51.38 -87.73 16.55
N SER A 68 -50.95 -87.35 17.74
CA SER A 68 -51.20 -88.11 18.99
C SER A 68 -52.52 -87.75 19.68
N LYS A 69 -53.20 -86.68 19.23
CA LYS A 69 -54.51 -86.25 19.73
C LYS A 69 -55.55 -86.25 18.59
N PRO A 70 -56.83 -86.56 18.87
CA PRO A 70 -57.90 -86.35 17.89
C PRO A 70 -57.96 -84.87 17.48
N ILE A 71 -57.98 -84.59 16.17
CA ILE A 71 -57.98 -83.23 15.62
C ILE A 71 -59.38 -82.93 15.07
N ALA A 72 -59.84 -81.69 15.23
CA ALA A 72 -61.08 -81.22 14.60
C ALA A 72 -60.98 -81.28 13.06
N ARG A 73 -62.09 -81.60 12.39
CA ARG A 73 -62.18 -81.69 10.93
C ARG A 73 -61.59 -80.47 10.20
N ASP A 74 -61.82 -79.27 10.71
CA ASP A 74 -61.33 -78.03 10.10
C ASP A 74 -59.81 -77.83 10.23
N MET A 75 -59.21 -78.31 11.32
CA MET A 75 -57.76 -78.26 11.52
C MET A 75 -57.00 -79.27 10.66
N THR A 76 -57.67 -80.34 10.20
CA THR A 76 -57.08 -81.34 9.29
C THR A 76 -56.59 -80.70 7.99
N TYR A 77 -57.35 -79.73 7.47
CA TYR A 77 -56.96 -78.98 6.28
C TYR A 77 -55.73 -78.11 6.52
N GLN A 78 -55.65 -77.41 7.66
CA GLN A 78 -54.49 -76.58 8.00
C GLN A 78 -53.21 -77.41 8.16
N ILE A 79 -53.30 -78.59 8.75
CA ILE A 79 -52.16 -79.52 8.87
C ILE A 79 -51.69 -80.01 7.50
N LEU A 80 -52.61 -80.27 6.57
CA LEU A 80 -52.27 -80.57 5.18
C LEU A 80 -51.50 -79.40 4.54
N LEU A 81 -51.96 -78.15 4.72
CA LEU A 81 -51.26 -76.97 4.18
C LEU A 81 -49.85 -76.83 4.75
N SER A 82 -49.68 -77.00 6.06
CA SER A 82 -48.36 -76.98 6.71
C SER A 82 -47.44 -78.11 6.21
N ALA A 83 -48.00 -79.30 5.99
CA ALA A 83 -47.24 -80.43 5.47
C ALA A 83 -46.85 -80.27 4.00
N LEU A 84 -47.73 -79.70 3.17
CA LEU A 84 -47.44 -79.34 1.77
C LEU A 84 -46.36 -78.26 1.70
N ARG A 85 -46.40 -77.28 2.62
CA ARG A 85 -45.39 -76.23 2.75
C ARG A 85 -43.99 -76.80 3.01
N LEU A 86 -43.87 -77.79 3.90
CA LEU A 86 -42.57 -78.45 4.17
C LEU A 86 -41.98 -79.12 2.92
N GLN A 87 -42.83 -79.51 1.97
CA GLN A 87 -42.43 -80.15 0.70
C GLN A 87 -42.35 -79.16 -0.47
N GLY A 88 -42.52 -77.85 -0.23
CA GLY A 88 -42.41 -76.81 -1.27
C GLY A 88 -43.62 -76.71 -2.21
N PHE A 89 -44.77 -77.23 -1.78
CA PHE A 89 -46.04 -77.12 -2.51
C PHE A 89 -46.99 -76.16 -1.79
N SER A 90 -47.79 -75.42 -2.57
CA SER A 90 -48.80 -74.52 -2.05
C SER A 90 -50.17 -74.91 -2.57
N ALA A 91 -51.17 -74.87 -1.70
CA ALA A 91 -52.56 -74.98 -2.09
C ALA A 91 -53.14 -73.60 -2.40
N ILE A 92 -53.90 -73.50 -3.47
CA ILE A 92 -54.57 -72.27 -3.90
C ILE A 92 -56.05 -72.56 -4.03
N GLU A 93 -56.87 -71.83 -3.28
CA GLU A 93 -58.32 -71.91 -3.35
C GLU A 93 -58.85 -70.95 -4.42
N ALA A 94 -59.48 -71.47 -5.47
CA ALA A 94 -60.11 -70.67 -6.50
C ALA A 94 -61.41 -71.34 -6.98
N GLY A 95 -62.55 -70.63 -6.86
CA GLY A 95 -63.83 -71.08 -7.40
C GLY A 95 -64.38 -72.38 -6.81
N GLY A 96 -64.19 -72.63 -5.51
CA GLY A 96 -64.69 -73.83 -4.83
C GLY A 96 -63.84 -75.10 -5.05
N ILE A 97 -62.66 -74.95 -5.66
CA ILE A 97 -61.71 -76.04 -5.91
C ILE A 97 -60.34 -75.61 -5.38
N THR A 98 -59.60 -76.54 -4.77
CA THR A 98 -58.26 -76.28 -4.25
C THR A 98 -57.22 -76.89 -5.18
N LYS A 99 -56.39 -76.06 -5.80
CA LYS A 99 -55.30 -76.49 -6.68
C LYS A 99 -54.01 -76.62 -5.88
N ILE A 100 -53.32 -77.74 -5.97
CA ILE A 100 -52.00 -77.93 -5.36
C ILE A 100 -50.95 -77.80 -6.46
N ILE A 101 -50.12 -76.78 -6.35
CA ILE A 101 -49.07 -76.47 -7.32
C ILE A 101 -47.73 -76.19 -6.61
N PRO A 102 -46.59 -76.28 -7.31
CA PRO A 102 -45.30 -75.85 -6.77
C PRO A 102 -45.33 -74.38 -6.30
N GLU A 103 -44.65 -74.07 -5.19
CA GLU A 103 -44.64 -72.71 -4.60
C GLU A 103 -44.16 -71.62 -5.59
N ALA A 104 -43.26 -71.97 -6.51
CA ALA A 104 -42.76 -71.05 -7.53
C ALA A 104 -43.89 -70.54 -8.46
N ASP A 105 -44.81 -71.42 -8.85
CA ASP A 105 -45.94 -71.09 -9.74
C ASP A 105 -47.10 -70.43 -8.97
N ALA A 106 -47.17 -70.65 -7.65
CA ALA A 106 -48.13 -70.00 -6.76
C ALA A 106 -47.94 -68.48 -6.67
N LYS A 107 -46.71 -67.98 -6.90
CA LYS A 107 -46.37 -66.55 -6.81
C LYS A 107 -46.95 -65.72 -7.95
N GLN A 108 -47.19 -66.31 -9.11
CA GLN A 108 -47.69 -65.61 -10.30
C GLN A 108 -49.22 -65.62 -10.40
N ASN A 109 -49.87 -66.63 -9.81
CA ASN A 109 -51.30 -66.90 -10.02
C ASN A 109 -52.21 -66.37 -8.89
N PHE A 110 -51.69 -65.60 -7.93
CA PHE A 110 -52.46 -65.11 -6.80
C PHE A 110 -52.48 -63.58 -6.66
N SER A 111 -53.68 -63.02 -6.53
CA SER A 111 -53.94 -61.65 -6.06
C SER A 111 -55.19 -61.65 -5.19
N THR A 112 -55.01 -61.67 -3.86
CA THR A 112 -55.99 -61.06 -2.95
C THR A 112 -55.31 -59.96 -2.15
N THR A 113 -55.64 -58.73 -2.49
CA THR A 113 -55.30 -57.53 -1.73
C THR A 113 -56.38 -57.35 -0.66
N SER A 114 -56.16 -57.88 0.54
CA SER A 114 -57.03 -57.56 1.67
C SER A 114 -56.47 -56.36 2.42
N GLY A 115 -57.12 -55.20 2.27
CA GLY A 115 -56.80 -53.99 3.00
C GLY A 115 -56.94 -54.18 4.51
N LYS A 116 -55.87 -53.86 5.25
CA LYS A 116 -55.72 -53.66 6.71
C LYS A 116 -56.33 -54.70 7.68
N GLY A 117 -56.98 -55.77 7.22
CA GLY A 117 -57.63 -56.78 8.07
C GLY A 117 -57.46 -58.20 7.56
N ILE A 118 -56.51 -58.94 8.15
CA ILE A 118 -56.21 -60.33 7.78
C ILE A 118 -57.24 -61.28 8.43
N LYS A 119 -58.30 -61.65 7.69
CA LYS A 119 -59.30 -62.64 8.14
C LYS A 119 -58.91 -64.10 7.84
N SER A 120 -57.95 -64.33 6.95
CA SER A 120 -57.42 -65.67 6.69
C SER A 120 -56.39 -66.05 7.76
N SER A 121 -56.50 -67.25 8.31
CA SER A 121 -55.53 -67.83 9.24
C SER A 121 -54.92 -69.07 8.61
N GLY A 122 -53.60 -69.24 8.71
CA GLY A 122 -52.88 -70.41 8.21
C GLY A 122 -51.81 -70.14 7.17
N ASP A 123 -51.31 -71.22 6.58
CA ASP A 123 -50.15 -71.26 5.67
C ASP A 123 -50.47 -70.84 4.21
N SER A 124 -51.45 -69.97 4.00
CA SER A 124 -51.75 -69.39 2.67
C SER A 124 -50.82 -68.22 2.35
N ILE A 125 -50.27 -68.18 1.13
CA ILE A 125 -49.46 -67.06 0.63
C ILE A 125 -50.37 -65.86 0.28
N MET A 126 -49.99 -64.66 0.70
CA MET A 126 -50.74 -63.42 0.46
C MET A 126 -49.78 -62.26 0.15
N THR A 127 -50.24 -61.28 -0.62
CA THR A 127 -49.49 -60.04 -0.90
C THR A 127 -50.19 -58.85 -0.24
N GLN A 128 -49.48 -58.10 0.61
CA GLN A 128 -50.00 -56.92 1.29
C GLN A 128 -49.17 -55.67 0.96
N VAL A 129 -49.87 -54.54 0.78
CA VAL A 129 -49.29 -53.22 0.52
C VAL A 129 -49.38 -52.37 1.79
N TYR A 130 -48.26 -51.79 2.22
CA TYR A 130 -48.12 -50.92 3.38
C TYR A 130 -47.70 -49.51 2.96
N PRO A 131 -48.58 -48.51 3.08
CA PRO A 131 -48.15 -47.11 2.99
C PRO A 131 -47.44 -46.70 4.29
N LEU A 132 -46.22 -46.17 4.19
CA LEU A 132 -45.43 -45.66 5.33
C LEU A 132 -45.52 -44.13 5.40
N GLN A 133 -45.69 -43.57 6.60
CA GLN A 133 -45.96 -42.13 6.77
C GLN A 133 -44.75 -41.33 7.25
N ASN A 134 -43.93 -41.91 8.13
CA ASN A 134 -42.83 -41.23 8.82
C ASN A 134 -41.47 -41.75 8.36
N GLU A 135 -41.36 -43.05 8.10
CA GLU A 135 -40.12 -43.69 7.67
C GLU A 135 -40.08 -44.00 6.16
N SER A 136 -38.87 -44.09 5.60
CA SER A 136 -38.70 -44.38 4.17
C SER A 136 -38.83 -45.88 3.86
N ALA A 137 -39.67 -46.22 2.90
CA ALA A 137 -39.84 -47.60 2.41
C ALA A 137 -38.52 -48.24 1.95
N ALA A 138 -37.61 -47.45 1.36
CA ALA A 138 -36.31 -47.94 0.91
C ALA A 138 -35.39 -48.32 2.08
N GLN A 139 -35.47 -47.58 3.19
CA GLN A 139 -34.68 -47.86 4.41
C GLN A 139 -35.21 -49.06 5.20
N MET A 140 -36.51 -49.37 5.05
CA MET A 140 -37.15 -50.51 5.71
C MET A 140 -36.82 -51.86 5.08
N VAL A 141 -36.53 -51.92 3.77
CA VAL A 141 -36.20 -53.18 3.07
C VAL A 141 -35.07 -53.98 3.72
N PRO A 142 -33.87 -53.41 3.99
CA PRO A 142 -32.78 -54.17 4.60
C PRO A 142 -33.11 -54.67 6.01
N ILE A 143 -33.95 -53.94 6.76
CA ILE A 143 -34.38 -54.33 8.12
C ILE A 143 -35.38 -55.48 8.07
N LEU A 144 -36.30 -55.47 7.09
CA LEU A 144 -37.38 -56.45 6.98
C LEU A 144 -37.00 -57.70 6.17
N ARG A 145 -36.00 -57.63 5.28
CA ARG A 145 -35.59 -58.75 4.43
C ARG A 145 -35.21 -60.04 5.20
N PRO A 146 -34.51 -60.00 6.36
CA PRO A 146 -34.21 -61.21 7.13
C PRO A 146 -35.45 -61.86 7.77
N LEU A 147 -36.55 -61.12 7.89
CA LEU A 147 -37.79 -61.58 8.54
C LEU A 147 -38.77 -62.23 7.55
N ILE A 148 -38.48 -62.17 6.25
CA ILE A 148 -39.30 -62.74 5.18
C ILE A 148 -38.74 -64.11 4.79
N THR A 149 -39.62 -65.03 4.41
CA THR A 149 -39.21 -66.37 3.94
C THR A 149 -38.23 -66.24 2.75
N PRO A 150 -37.09 -66.96 2.69
CA PRO A 150 -36.02 -66.75 1.69
C PRO A 150 -36.45 -66.76 0.21
N ASN A 151 -37.56 -67.42 -0.12
CA ASN A 151 -38.06 -67.53 -1.48
C ASN A 151 -39.10 -66.45 -1.85
N ASN A 152 -39.44 -65.55 -0.94
CA ASN A 152 -40.52 -64.57 -1.08
C ASN A 152 -39.98 -63.15 -1.34
N THR A 153 -40.79 -62.33 -2.03
CA THR A 153 -40.36 -61.02 -2.54
C THR A 153 -40.84 -59.87 -1.63
N ILE A 154 -39.96 -58.88 -1.49
CA ILE A 154 -40.25 -57.57 -0.89
C ILE A 154 -39.84 -56.48 -1.89
N SER A 155 -40.74 -55.53 -2.14
CA SER A 155 -40.50 -54.40 -3.02
C SER A 155 -40.91 -53.11 -2.34
N ALA A 156 -40.03 -52.10 -2.37
CA ALA A 156 -40.34 -50.76 -1.91
C ALA A 156 -40.48 -49.82 -3.09
N TYR A 157 -41.62 -49.14 -3.16
CA TYR A 157 -41.84 -48.04 -4.10
C TYR A 157 -41.55 -46.73 -3.37
N ALA A 158 -40.37 -46.17 -3.64
CA ALA A 158 -39.93 -44.92 -3.02
C ALA A 158 -40.83 -43.73 -3.37
N GLY A 159 -41.42 -43.70 -4.57
CA GLY A 159 -42.24 -42.56 -5.03
C GLY A 159 -43.55 -42.40 -4.25
N THR A 160 -44.21 -43.50 -3.90
CA THR A 160 -45.44 -43.50 -3.09
C THR A 160 -45.18 -43.86 -1.63
N ASN A 161 -43.90 -44.05 -1.25
CA ASN A 161 -43.47 -44.57 0.04
C ASN A 161 -44.26 -45.81 0.49
N THR A 162 -44.54 -46.72 -0.44
CA THR A 162 -45.29 -47.96 -0.18
C THR A 162 -44.37 -49.18 -0.21
N LEU A 163 -44.60 -50.10 0.71
CA LEU A 163 -43.91 -51.38 0.79
C LEU A 163 -44.86 -52.51 0.42
N VAL A 164 -44.50 -53.29 -0.59
CA VAL A 164 -45.26 -54.47 -1.03
C VAL A 164 -44.53 -55.71 -0.54
N ILE A 165 -45.20 -56.51 0.28
CA ILE A 165 -44.67 -57.73 0.88
C ILE A 165 -45.55 -58.90 0.46
N THR A 166 -44.93 -59.95 -0.08
CA THR A 166 -45.60 -61.22 -0.37
C THR A 166 -45.06 -62.28 0.57
N ASP A 167 -45.87 -62.82 1.47
CA ASP A 167 -45.46 -63.92 2.36
C ASP A 167 -46.68 -64.69 2.90
N TYR A 168 -46.46 -65.68 3.75
CA TYR A 168 -47.52 -66.40 4.45
C TYR A 168 -48.31 -65.48 5.39
N ALA A 169 -49.61 -65.72 5.51
CA ALA A 169 -50.51 -64.89 6.30
C ALA A 169 -50.05 -64.71 7.76
N ASP A 170 -49.49 -65.75 8.40
CA ASP A 170 -48.99 -65.66 9.77
C ASP A 170 -47.71 -64.82 9.89
N ASN A 171 -46.82 -64.84 8.89
CA ASN A 171 -45.61 -64.01 8.91
C ASN A 171 -45.95 -62.54 8.65
N ILE A 172 -46.90 -62.26 7.74
CA ILE A 172 -47.39 -60.91 7.47
C ILE A 172 -47.98 -60.26 8.74
N ARG A 173 -48.70 -61.02 9.58
CA ARG A 173 -49.18 -60.52 10.89
C ARG A 173 -48.05 -60.10 11.82
N ARG A 174 -46.93 -60.85 11.84
CA ARG A 174 -45.75 -60.50 12.64
C ARG A 174 -45.06 -59.26 12.09
N ILE A 175 -44.87 -59.18 10.77
CA ILE A 175 -44.25 -58.03 10.10
C ILE A 175 -45.07 -56.76 10.29
N ASN A 176 -46.42 -56.84 10.25
CA ASN A 176 -47.30 -55.70 10.47
C ASN A 176 -47.00 -54.98 11.82
N LYS A 177 -46.86 -55.75 12.91
CA LYS A 177 -46.54 -55.18 14.23
C LYS A 177 -45.18 -54.48 14.27
N ILE A 178 -44.21 -54.96 13.49
CA ILE A 178 -42.86 -54.39 13.43
C ILE A 178 -42.88 -53.08 12.64
N ILE A 179 -43.61 -53.05 11.52
CA ILE A 179 -43.78 -51.83 10.72
C ILE A 179 -44.45 -50.73 11.56
N GLU A 180 -45.54 -51.05 12.26
CA GLU A 180 -46.24 -50.09 13.13
C GLU A 180 -45.36 -49.56 14.28
N ALA A 181 -44.44 -50.38 14.81
CA ALA A 181 -43.53 -49.97 15.86
C ALA A 181 -42.42 -49.03 15.37
N ILE A 182 -41.99 -49.16 14.11
CA ILE A 182 -40.89 -48.40 13.52
C ILE A 182 -41.38 -47.10 12.85
N ASP A 183 -42.58 -47.10 12.26
CA ASP A 183 -43.17 -45.93 11.57
C ASP A 183 -43.71 -44.86 12.57
N GLN A 184 -42.87 -44.39 13.49
CA GLN A 184 -43.18 -43.34 14.48
C GLN A 184 -42.72 -41.95 14.01
N PRO A 185 -43.39 -40.86 14.41
CA PRO A 185 -43.02 -39.50 13.99
C PRO A 185 -41.70 -39.03 14.62
N ASN A 186 -40.72 -38.69 13.78
CA ASN A 186 -39.45 -38.09 14.19
C ASN A 186 -39.49 -36.55 14.01
N TYR A 187 -39.73 -35.81 15.09
CA TYR A 187 -39.70 -34.34 15.06
C TYR A 187 -38.27 -33.83 15.25
N GLY A 188 -37.65 -33.31 14.19
CA GLY A 188 -36.43 -32.50 14.33
C GLY A 188 -36.75 -31.13 14.94
N GLU A 189 -36.11 -30.79 16.06
CA GLU A 189 -36.34 -29.53 16.79
C GLU A 189 -35.59 -28.36 16.12
N ILE A 190 -36.23 -27.19 16.02
CA ILE A 190 -35.64 -25.95 15.49
C ILE A 190 -35.51 -24.95 16.64
N VAL A 191 -34.30 -24.45 16.88
CA VAL A 191 -33.99 -23.48 17.95
C VAL A 191 -33.34 -22.23 17.37
N ILE A 192 -33.79 -21.06 17.84
CA ILE A 192 -33.27 -19.73 17.46
C ILE A 192 -32.41 -19.19 18.61
N ILE A 193 -31.17 -18.81 18.31
CA ILE A 193 -30.25 -18.20 19.28
C ILE A 193 -29.82 -16.82 18.77
N LYS A 194 -30.06 -15.75 19.55
CA LYS A 194 -29.64 -14.39 19.22
C LYS A 194 -28.20 -14.15 19.69
N LEU A 195 -27.41 -13.45 18.89
CA LEU A 195 -26.00 -13.12 19.14
C LEU A 195 -25.84 -11.63 19.44
N GLN A 196 -25.00 -11.27 20.42
CA GLN A 196 -24.79 -9.89 20.87
C GLN A 196 -23.54 -9.22 20.28
N TYR A 197 -22.41 -9.94 20.24
CA TYR A 197 -21.10 -9.36 19.91
C TYR A 197 -20.56 -9.87 18.57
N ILE A 198 -20.78 -11.14 18.25
CA ILE A 198 -20.30 -11.74 16.99
C ILE A 198 -21.36 -11.68 15.88
N SER A 199 -20.90 -11.57 14.63
CA SER A 199 -21.75 -11.63 13.44
C SER A 199 -22.25 -13.06 13.19
N ALA A 200 -23.56 -13.22 12.99
CA ALA A 200 -24.20 -14.50 12.68
C ALA A 200 -23.64 -15.16 11.43
N LEU A 201 -23.21 -14.38 10.43
CA LEU A 201 -22.67 -14.90 9.18
C LEU A 201 -21.32 -15.59 9.38
N ASP A 202 -20.41 -14.94 10.11
CA ASP A 202 -19.07 -15.49 10.40
C ASP A 202 -19.18 -16.71 11.30
N LEU A 203 -20.02 -16.62 12.33
CA LEU A 203 -20.25 -17.73 13.26
C LEU A 203 -20.84 -18.96 12.54
N ALA A 204 -21.79 -18.75 11.62
CA ALA A 204 -22.37 -19.84 10.82
C ALA A 204 -21.35 -20.52 9.92
N GLN A 205 -20.39 -19.79 9.33
CA GLN A 205 -19.33 -20.41 8.53
C GLN A 205 -18.34 -21.20 9.38
N ILE A 206 -17.96 -20.67 10.54
CA ILE A 206 -17.05 -21.34 11.47
C ILE A 206 -17.70 -22.63 12.01
N LEU A 207 -18.94 -22.56 12.50
CA LEU A 207 -19.66 -23.73 12.98
C LEU A 207 -19.98 -24.72 11.85
N GLY A 208 -20.32 -24.22 10.65
CA GLY A 208 -20.56 -25.06 9.50
C GLY A 208 -19.33 -25.88 9.09
N ARG A 209 -18.12 -25.31 9.22
CA ARG A 209 -16.86 -26.03 9.03
C ARG A 209 -16.64 -27.04 10.15
N LEU A 210 -16.62 -26.59 11.40
CA LEU A 210 -16.31 -27.43 12.57
C LEU A 210 -17.27 -28.61 12.76
N LEU A 211 -18.54 -28.46 12.35
CA LEU A 211 -19.60 -29.43 12.63
C LEU A 211 -19.90 -30.37 11.46
N ASN A 212 -19.54 -30.00 10.23
CA ASN A 212 -19.60 -30.91 9.06
C ASN A 212 -18.29 -31.66 8.83
N GLU A 213 -17.22 -31.39 9.58
CA GLU A 213 -15.89 -32.01 9.40
C GLU A 213 -15.84 -33.51 9.76
N GLY A 214 -16.94 -34.09 10.24
CA GLY A 214 -17.05 -35.53 10.50
C GLY A 214 -17.27 -36.40 9.25
N THR A 215 -17.55 -35.82 8.08
CA THR A 215 -17.78 -36.58 6.83
C THR A 215 -17.05 -35.97 5.64
N ALA A 216 -15.72 -35.83 5.76
CA ALA A 216 -14.84 -35.64 4.62
C ALA A 216 -14.30 -37.00 4.16
N ALA A 217 -14.98 -37.64 3.22
CA ALA A 217 -14.34 -38.65 2.38
C ALA A 217 -13.37 -37.94 1.40
N PRO A 218 -12.17 -38.49 1.12
CA PRO A 218 -11.22 -37.91 0.18
C PRO A 218 -11.81 -37.84 -1.23
N ALA A 219 -11.54 -36.73 -1.92
CA ALA A 219 -11.94 -36.50 -3.30
C ALA A 219 -11.31 -37.54 -4.25
N GLY A 220 -12.16 -38.33 -4.94
CA GLY A 220 -11.73 -39.14 -6.08
C GLY A 220 -12.42 -40.50 -6.27
N ALA A 221 -13.75 -40.55 -6.41
CA ALA A 221 -14.46 -41.65 -7.09
C ALA A 221 -15.91 -41.23 -7.42
N PRO A 222 -16.53 -41.75 -8.50
CA PRO A 222 -17.81 -41.25 -9.02
C PRO A 222 -19.00 -41.55 -8.12
N GLN A 223 -19.93 -40.59 -8.10
CA GLN A 223 -21.21 -40.57 -7.37
C GLN A 223 -21.89 -41.93 -7.23
N ALA A 224 -21.89 -42.44 -6.00
CA ALA A 224 -22.92 -43.37 -5.51
C ALA A 224 -23.94 -42.58 -4.67
N PRO A 225 -25.24 -42.92 -4.73
CA PRO A 225 -26.30 -42.13 -4.11
C PRO A 225 -26.19 -42.11 -2.59
N ALA A 226 -26.39 -40.92 -2.03
CA ALA A 226 -26.47 -40.64 -0.60
C ALA A 226 -27.25 -41.70 0.17
N THR A 227 -26.53 -42.53 0.92
CA THR A 227 -27.09 -43.39 1.97
C THR A 227 -26.26 -43.19 3.22
N GLU A 228 -26.46 -42.04 3.87
CA GLU A 228 -26.23 -41.77 5.29
C GLU A 228 -26.74 -40.35 5.63
N SER A 229 -28.01 -40.11 5.33
CA SER A 229 -28.73 -38.89 5.68
C SER A 229 -29.52 -39.08 6.98
N GLY A 230 -28.81 -39.28 8.09
CA GLY A 230 -29.43 -39.50 9.40
C GLY A 230 -29.21 -38.40 10.42
N GLN A 231 -28.09 -37.66 10.36
CA GLN A 231 -27.66 -36.84 11.51
C GLN A 231 -26.99 -35.53 11.12
N LYS A 232 -27.50 -34.80 10.12
CA LYS A 232 -26.93 -33.51 9.70
C LYS A 232 -27.52 -32.36 10.52
N ILE A 233 -26.69 -31.62 11.24
CA ILE A 233 -27.06 -30.35 11.86
C ILE A 233 -27.06 -29.30 10.75
N VAL A 234 -28.20 -28.65 10.54
CA VAL A 234 -28.31 -27.55 9.58
C VAL A 234 -28.29 -26.24 10.36
N ILE A 235 -27.28 -25.43 10.08
CA ILE A 235 -27.09 -24.10 10.68
C ILE A 235 -27.35 -23.07 9.58
N THR A 236 -28.30 -22.18 9.82
CA THR A 236 -28.64 -21.10 8.90
C THR A 236 -28.54 -19.76 9.63
N PRO A 237 -27.74 -18.80 9.16
CA PRO A 237 -27.70 -17.47 9.74
C PRO A 237 -28.90 -16.62 9.27
N ASP A 238 -29.58 -15.97 10.22
CA ASP A 238 -30.46 -14.83 9.95
C ASP A 238 -29.72 -13.53 10.23
N VAL A 239 -29.20 -12.93 9.16
CA VAL A 239 -28.40 -11.70 9.21
C VAL A 239 -29.21 -10.49 9.71
N ARG A 240 -30.53 -10.47 9.52
CA ARG A 240 -31.36 -9.32 9.89
C ARG A 240 -31.55 -9.22 11.40
N SER A 241 -31.70 -10.35 12.06
CA SER A 241 -31.91 -10.42 13.51
C SER A 241 -30.63 -10.78 14.29
N ASN A 242 -29.49 -10.86 13.59
CA ASN A 242 -28.22 -11.41 14.08
C ASN A 242 -28.45 -12.68 14.91
N SER A 243 -29.21 -13.63 14.36
CA SER A 243 -29.54 -14.88 15.05
C SER A 243 -29.19 -16.10 14.22
N LEU A 244 -28.90 -17.20 14.91
CA LEU A 244 -28.55 -18.47 14.32
C LEU A 244 -29.75 -19.42 14.47
N LEU A 245 -30.23 -19.95 13.34
CA LEU A 245 -31.24 -21.00 13.29
C LEU A 245 -30.53 -22.35 13.24
N ILE A 246 -30.78 -23.19 14.25
CA ILE A 246 -30.18 -24.53 14.35
C ILE A 246 -31.30 -25.56 14.23
N ARG A 247 -31.13 -26.50 13.30
CA ARG A 247 -32.02 -27.66 13.14
C ARG A 247 -31.24 -28.96 13.33
N SER A 248 -31.71 -29.81 14.23
CA SER A 248 -31.10 -31.11 14.56
C SER A 248 -32.17 -32.11 15.01
N ASP A 249 -31.97 -33.38 14.68
CA ASP A 249 -32.74 -34.55 15.12
C ASP A 249 -32.40 -34.99 16.56
N SER A 250 -31.31 -34.45 17.13
CA SER A 250 -30.88 -34.75 18.50
C SER A 250 -30.84 -33.50 19.39
N PRO A 251 -31.59 -33.48 20.52
CA PRO A 251 -31.58 -32.36 21.47
C PRO A 251 -30.24 -32.21 22.20
N ALA A 252 -29.49 -33.30 22.37
CA ALA A 252 -28.16 -33.26 23.00
C ALA A 252 -27.12 -32.48 22.17
N ARG A 253 -27.28 -32.44 20.84
CA ARG A 253 -26.38 -31.70 19.95
C ARG A 253 -26.70 -30.20 19.92
N ILE A 254 -27.97 -29.84 20.03
CA ILE A 254 -28.40 -28.44 20.16
C ILE A 254 -27.79 -27.82 21.43
N ALA A 255 -27.77 -28.55 22.55
CA ALA A 255 -27.17 -28.07 23.79
C ALA A 255 -25.65 -27.81 23.68
N ARG A 256 -24.91 -28.68 22.95
CA ARG A 256 -23.47 -28.48 22.70
C ARG A 256 -23.20 -27.25 21.85
N VAL A 257 -23.95 -27.05 20.76
CA VAL A 257 -23.83 -25.88 19.90
C VAL A 257 -24.16 -24.60 20.68
N ARG A 258 -25.16 -24.63 21.57
CA ARG A 258 -25.49 -23.50 22.45
C ARG A 258 -24.34 -23.12 23.36
N ASN A 259 -23.69 -24.07 24.02
CA ASN A 259 -22.53 -23.80 24.88
C ASN A 259 -21.36 -23.22 24.09
N LEU A 260 -21.11 -23.73 22.88
CA LEU A 260 -20.05 -23.22 22.01
C LEU A 260 -20.34 -21.78 21.57
N ILE A 261 -21.60 -21.48 21.21
CA ILE A 261 -22.03 -20.11 20.90
C ILE A 261 -21.79 -19.18 22.09
N GLN A 262 -22.14 -19.59 23.32
CA GLN A 262 -21.91 -18.77 24.51
C GLN A 262 -20.43 -18.49 24.80
N GLN A 263 -19.53 -19.42 24.47
CA GLN A 263 -18.09 -19.21 24.62
C GLN A 263 -17.51 -18.28 23.55
N MET A 264 -18.12 -18.26 22.35
CA MET A 264 -17.64 -17.46 21.21
C MET A 264 -18.27 -16.07 21.14
N ASP A 265 -19.48 -15.89 21.65
CA ASP A 265 -20.19 -14.60 21.69
C ASP A 265 -19.76 -13.77 22.91
N VAL A 266 -18.48 -13.42 22.96
CA VAL A 266 -17.88 -12.55 23.97
C VAL A 266 -17.62 -11.15 23.40
N SER A 267 -17.66 -10.12 24.24
CA SER A 267 -17.29 -8.77 23.83
C SER A 267 -15.81 -8.72 23.43
N GLY A 268 -15.52 -8.60 22.13
CA GLY A 268 -14.17 -8.35 21.65
C GLY A 268 -13.61 -7.04 22.22
N SER A 269 -12.30 -6.98 22.44
CA SER A 269 -11.59 -5.73 22.75
C SER A 269 -11.76 -4.78 21.56
N GLN A 270 -12.68 -3.84 21.69
CA GLN A 270 -12.98 -2.80 20.71
C GLN A 270 -11.86 -1.76 20.64
N THR A 271 -10.67 -2.14 20.17
CA THR A 271 -9.86 -1.24 19.37
C THR A 271 -10.05 -1.70 17.95
N GLY A 272 -10.95 -1.02 17.21
CA GLY A 272 -11.07 -1.26 15.78
C GLY A 272 -9.68 -1.22 15.17
N ASN A 273 -9.43 -2.04 14.16
CA ASN A 273 -8.13 -2.19 13.48
C ASN A 273 -7.49 -0.86 12.99
N ILE A 274 -8.06 0.31 13.26
CA ILE A 274 -7.64 1.65 12.87
C ILE A 274 -6.98 2.36 14.06
N ASN A 275 -5.70 2.67 13.93
CA ASN A 275 -4.91 3.45 14.87
C ASN A 275 -4.44 4.76 14.22
N VAL A 276 -4.54 5.89 14.94
CA VAL A 276 -4.03 7.20 14.50
C VAL A 276 -2.73 7.50 15.23
N VAL A 277 -1.66 7.77 14.48
CA VAL A 277 -0.33 8.09 15.02
C VAL A 277 0.05 9.50 14.59
N TYR A 278 0.23 10.40 15.55
CA TYR A 278 0.74 11.76 15.31
C TYR A 278 2.26 11.75 15.23
N LEU A 279 2.80 12.31 14.14
CA LEU A 279 4.24 12.41 13.93
C LEU A 279 4.78 13.73 14.51
N ARG A 280 5.95 13.67 15.14
CA ARG A 280 6.59 14.81 15.80
C ARG A 280 7.59 15.53 14.90
N ASN A 281 8.32 14.80 14.08
CA ASN A 281 9.46 15.29 13.29
C ASN A 281 9.32 14.98 11.79
N ALA A 282 8.82 13.81 11.43
CA ALA A 282 8.67 13.37 10.04
C ALA A 282 7.37 13.87 9.40
N GLU A 283 7.38 13.98 8.07
CA GLU A 283 6.21 14.35 7.28
C GLU A 283 5.36 13.10 6.95
N ALA A 284 4.07 13.13 7.30
CA ALA A 284 3.17 11.98 7.16
C ALA A 284 3.06 11.46 5.72
N VAL A 285 3.07 12.34 4.73
CA VAL A 285 2.95 11.96 3.30
C VAL A 285 4.14 11.10 2.86
N LYS A 286 5.36 11.57 3.12
CA LYS A 286 6.59 10.83 2.78
C LYS A 286 6.70 9.53 3.58
N LEU A 287 6.36 9.55 4.87
CA LEU A 287 6.44 8.37 5.71
C LEU A 287 5.42 7.30 5.29
N ALA A 288 4.18 7.68 4.95
CA ALA A 288 3.17 6.76 4.45
C ALA A 288 3.60 6.08 3.13
N GLU A 289 4.24 6.80 2.22
CA GLU A 289 4.77 6.23 0.99
C GLU A 289 5.82 5.14 1.28
N THR A 290 6.76 5.42 2.18
CA THR A 290 7.78 4.43 2.58
C THR A 290 7.17 3.20 3.28
N LEU A 291 6.20 3.39 4.17
CA LEU A 291 5.55 2.27 4.87
C LEU A 291 4.68 1.43 3.93
N ARG A 292 3.99 2.04 2.95
CA ARG A 292 3.25 1.30 1.92
C ARG A 292 4.17 0.48 1.03
N ALA A 293 5.36 0.99 0.71
CA ALA A 293 6.36 0.25 -0.04
C ALA A 293 6.83 -1.01 0.73
N ILE A 294 7.01 -0.90 2.05
CA ILE A 294 7.36 -2.05 2.91
C ILE A 294 6.21 -3.09 2.94
N LEU A 295 4.96 -2.64 3.14
CA LEU A 295 3.80 -3.53 3.19
C LEU A 295 3.51 -4.25 1.87
N SER A 296 3.71 -3.56 0.74
CA SER A 296 3.52 -4.14 -0.60
C SER A 296 4.68 -5.03 -1.04
N GLY A 297 5.90 -4.76 -0.54
CA GLY A 297 7.08 -5.59 -0.77
C GLY A 297 6.97 -6.97 -0.12
N GLU A 298 6.46 -7.05 1.11
CA GLU A 298 6.23 -8.32 1.84
C GLU A 298 5.31 -9.27 1.05
N ASN A 299 4.27 -8.72 0.39
CA ASN A 299 3.27 -9.52 -0.33
C ASN A 299 3.70 -9.96 -1.74
N LYS A 300 4.80 -9.42 -2.29
CA LYS A 300 5.36 -9.85 -3.59
C LYS A 300 6.13 -11.18 -3.49
N LEU A 301 6.61 -11.57 -2.31
CA LEU A 301 7.22 -12.89 -2.11
C LEU A 301 6.18 -14.02 -2.01
N ALA A 302 4.94 -13.71 -1.62
CA ALA A 302 3.87 -14.70 -1.42
C ALA A 302 3.11 -15.12 -2.70
N SER A 303 3.37 -14.48 -3.86
CA SER A 303 2.65 -14.75 -5.11
C SER A 303 3.46 -15.49 -6.19
N THR A 304 4.54 -16.21 -5.83
CA THR A 304 5.37 -16.96 -6.80
C THR A 304 4.97 -18.43 -6.96
N SER A 305 3.84 -18.88 -6.41
CA SER A 305 3.30 -20.23 -6.64
C SER A 305 1.98 -20.20 -7.42
N ALA A 306 2.05 -19.96 -8.73
CA ALA A 306 1.04 -20.39 -9.69
C ALA A 306 1.67 -20.59 -11.09
N SER A 307 1.46 -21.79 -11.64
CA SER A 307 2.01 -22.36 -12.88
C SER A 307 1.89 -21.49 -14.15
N PRO A 308 2.78 -21.72 -15.14
CA PRO A 308 2.70 -21.09 -16.46
C PRO A 308 1.64 -21.78 -17.31
N ALA A 309 0.72 -21.03 -17.90
CA ALA A 309 -0.14 -21.52 -18.97
C ALA A 309 -0.41 -20.41 -20.00
N SER A 310 0.23 -20.60 -21.15
CA SER A 310 -0.24 -20.34 -22.52
C SER A 310 -0.66 -18.92 -22.91
N GLY A 311 0.12 -18.36 -23.84
CA GLY A 311 -0.12 -17.05 -24.44
C GLY A 311 -1.23 -17.01 -25.49
N GLN A 312 -1.73 -15.80 -25.71
CA GLN A 312 -2.23 -15.34 -27.00
C GLN A 312 -2.10 -13.81 -27.04
N THR A 313 -1.43 -13.33 -28.08
CA THR A 313 -1.13 -11.93 -28.38
C THR A 313 -2.27 -11.25 -29.12
N THR A 314 -2.72 -10.08 -28.65
CA THR A 314 -3.19 -8.98 -29.51
C THR A 314 -2.86 -7.63 -28.86
N PRO A 315 -2.24 -6.67 -29.58
CA PRO A 315 -1.99 -5.34 -29.07
C PRO A 315 -3.20 -4.45 -29.39
N SER A 316 -3.83 -3.88 -28.36
CA SER A 316 -4.84 -2.83 -28.51
C SER A 316 -4.45 -1.61 -27.70
N THR A 317 -4.63 -0.47 -28.36
CA THR A 317 -4.17 0.89 -28.10
C THR A 317 -4.51 1.41 -26.70
N ALA A 318 -3.51 2.08 -26.12
CA ALA A 318 -3.56 2.78 -24.86
C ALA A 318 -4.72 3.78 -24.77
N THR A 319 -5.63 3.52 -23.83
CA THR A 319 -6.46 4.55 -23.20
C THR A 319 -6.10 4.53 -21.73
N THR A 320 -5.47 5.60 -21.26
CA THR A 320 -5.08 5.82 -19.86
C THR A 320 -6.32 5.98 -19.00
N SER A 321 -6.89 4.87 -18.55
CA SER A 321 -7.73 4.84 -17.36
C SER A 321 -6.83 4.59 -16.16
N SER A 322 -6.85 5.55 -15.23
CA SER A 322 -6.29 5.46 -13.90
C SER A 322 -6.87 4.25 -13.18
N SER A 323 -6.22 3.11 -13.34
CA SER A 323 -6.43 1.93 -12.54
C SER A 323 -5.80 2.20 -11.18
N SER A 324 -6.63 2.64 -10.25
CA SER A 324 -6.48 2.33 -8.83
C SER A 324 -6.34 0.82 -8.72
N GLY A 325 -5.09 0.35 -8.70
CA GLY A 325 -4.73 -1.02 -8.39
C GLY A 325 -5.14 -1.34 -6.96
N SER A 326 -6.41 -1.68 -6.78
CA SER A 326 -6.91 -2.46 -5.65
C SER A 326 -6.32 -3.86 -5.79
N GLY A 327 -5.03 -3.98 -5.49
CA GLY A 327 -4.50 -5.24 -5.02
C GLY A 327 -5.22 -5.55 -3.72
N SER A 328 -5.86 -6.71 -3.66
CA SER A 328 -6.47 -7.28 -2.46
C SER A 328 -5.45 -7.27 -1.31
N ASN A 329 -5.42 -6.16 -0.57
CA ASN A 329 -4.60 -6.00 0.63
C ASN A 329 -5.21 -6.91 1.68
N SER A 330 -4.47 -7.93 2.07
CA SER A 330 -4.76 -8.69 3.27
C SER A 330 -4.62 -7.76 4.50
N GLY A 331 -5.72 -7.12 4.86
CA GLY A 331 -6.00 -6.53 6.18
C GLY A 331 -5.33 -5.23 6.57
N SER A 332 -4.33 -4.71 5.83
CA SER A 332 -3.57 -3.53 6.25
C SER A 332 -3.56 -2.38 5.22
N THR A 333 -3.96 -1.17 5.64
CA THR A 333 -3.93 0.06 4.85
C THR A 333 -3.33 1.21 5.66
N ILE A 334 -2.55 2.08 5.02
CA ILE A 334 -1.97 3.27 5.64
C ILE A 334 -2.43 4.49 4.84
N GLN A 335 -3.00 5.48 5.50
CA GLN A 335 -3.33 6.79 4.94
C GLN A 335 -2.63 7.90 5.73
N ALA A 336 -2.22 8.96 5.05
CA ALA A 336 -1.62 10.14 5.67
C ALA A 336 -2.63 11.28 5.64
N ASP A 337 -2.77 11.97 6.77
CA ASP A 337 -3.44 13.26 6.83
C ASP A 337 -2.40 14.38 6.90
N PRO A 338 -2.23 15.17 5.82
CA PRO A 338 -1.26 16.27 5.79
C PRO A 338 -1.67 17.45 6.69
N GLN A 339 -2.96 17.63 7.02
CA GLN A 339 -3.41 18.78 7.82
C GLN A 339 -3.02 18.62 9.29
N THR A 340 -3.12 17.40 9.83
CA THR A 340 -2.77 17.08 11.21
C THR A 340 -1.37 16.45 11.36
N ASN A 341 -0.66 16.27 10.25
CA ASN A 341 0.60 15.51 10.16
C ASN A 341 0.52 14.16 10.90
N SER A 342 -0.51 13.38 10.58
CA SER A 342 -0.78 12.09 11.23
C SER A 342 -0.93 10.96 10.23
N LEU A 343 -0.69 9.74 10.70
CA LEU A 343 -0.85 8.49 9.96
C LEU A 343 -2.04 7.73 10.51
N ILE A 344 -2.98 7.41 9.64
CA ILE A 344 -4.13 6.55 9.92
C ILE A 344 -3.76 5.15 9.42
N ILE A 345 -3.52 4.23 10.35
CA ILE A 345 -3.06 2.87 10.08
C ILE A 345 -4.21 1.93 10.39
N THR A 346 -4.76 1.29 9.37
CA THR A 346 -5.69 0.18 9.54
C THR A 346 -4.88 -1.11 9.42
N ALA A 347 -4.65 -1.89 10.48
CA ALA A 347 -3.89 -3.14 10.41
C ALA A 347 -4.21 -4.07 11.60
N PRO A 348 -3.99 -5.40 11.50
CA PRO A 348 -4.00 -6.30 12.66
C PRO A 348 -2.91 -5.93 13.68
N ASP A 349 -3.15 -6.22 14.96
CA ASP A 349 -2.30 -5.80 16.09
C ASP A 349 -0.81 -6.12 15.92
N HIS A 350 -0.47 -7.31 15.42
CA HIS A 350 0.92 -7.69 15.19
C HIS A 350 1.61 -6.79 14.16
N THR A 351 0.94 -6.50 13.04
CA THR A 351 1.45 -5.62 11.98
C THR A 351 1.53 -4.18 12.47
N TYR A 352 0.55 -3.72 13.24
CA TYR A 352 0.57 -2.39 13.84
C TYR A 352 1.75 -2.20 14.80
N ASN A 353 2.03 -3.17 15.68
CA ASN A 353 3.17 -3.10 16.61
C ASN A 353 4.52 -3.03 15.88
N SER A 354 4.66 -3.79 14.78
CA SER A 354 5.84 -3.70 13.90
C SER A 354 5.96 -2.33 13.23
N LEU A 355 4.88 -1.82 12.65
CA LEU A 355 4.84 -0.48 12.04
C LEU A 355 5.17 0.60 13.06
N ARG A 356 4.66 0.50 14.29
CA ARG A 356 4.94 1.45 15.37
C ARG A 356 6.43 1.50 15.71
N ALA A 357 7.09 0.36 15.85
CA ALA A 357 8.53 0.30 16.12
C ALA A 357 9.37 0.92 14.99
N VAL A 358 8.93 0.80 13.74
CA VAL A 358 9.57 1.45 12.58
C VAL A 358 9.31 2.95 12.58
N ILE A 359 8.07 3.38 12.85
CA ILE A 359 7.70 4.80 12.94
C ILE A 359 8.52 5.50 14.02
N ASP A 360 8.69 4.91 15.20
CA ASP A 360 9.48 5.50 16.29
C ASP A 360 10.96 5.71 15.88
N LYS A 361 11.51 4.86 15.00
CA LYS A 361 12.87 5.02 14.46
C LYS A 361 12.96 6.06 13.34
N LEU A 362 11.92 6.19 12.52
CA LEU A 362 11.88 7.14 11.41
C LEU A 362 11.48 8.55 11.84
N ASP A 363 10.68 8.68 12.91
CA ASP A 363 10.24 9.96 13.49
C ASP A 363 11.31 10.56 14.43
N ALA A 364 12.58 10.43 14.06
CA ALA A 364 13.70 11.02 14.79
C ALA A 364 13.90 12.50 14.39
N ARG A 365 14.43 13.29 15.33
CA ARG A 365 14.78 14.69 15.06
C ARG A 365 15.95 14.74 14.06
N ARG A 366 15.74 15.37 12.91
CA ARG A 366 16.80 15.62 11.92
C ARG A 366 17.81 16.62 12.47
N ALA A 367 19.09 16.38 12.20
CA ALA A 367 20.14 17.36 12.49
C ALA A 367 19.98 18.57 11.56
N GLN A 368 20.41 19.74 12.04
CA GLN A 368 20.57 20.93 11.23
C GLN A 368 22.05 21.16 10.97
N VAL A 369 22.39 21.77 9.84
CA VAL A 369 23.77 22.09 9.48
C VAL A 369 23.88 23.59 9.28
N PHE A 370 24.72 24.21 10.10
CA PHE A 370 25.16 25.58 9.92
C PHE A 370 26.38 25.57 9.00
N VAL A 371 26.31 26.30 7.90
CA VAL A 371 27.40 26.40 6.93
C VAL A 371 27.89 27.84 6.92
N GLU A 372 29.19 28.01 7.14
CA GLU A 372 29.88 29.30 7.05
C GLU A 372 30.94 29.19 5.96
N ALA A 373 30.88 30.04 4.93
CA ALA A 373 31.95 30.16 3.96
C ALA A 373 32.79 31.39 4.27
N LEU A 374 34.07 31.34 3.91
CA LEU A 374 35.02 32.45 4.05
C LEU A 374 35.66 32.67 2.68
N ILE A 375 35.47 33.86 2.13
CA ILE A 375 35.99 34.24 0.82
C ILE A 375 36.97 35.36 1.05
N VAL A 376 38.22 35.12 0.67
CA VAL A 376 39.32 36.07 0.84
C VAL A 376 39.86 36.40 -0.54
N GLU A 377 39.82 37.67 -0.92
CA GLU A 377 40.43 38.18 -2.15
C GLU A 377 41.41 39.30 -1.80
N VAL A 378 42.68 39.13 -2.17
CA VAL A 378 43.72 40.14 -2.02
C VAL A 378 44.27 40.47 -3.40
N THR A 379 44.10 41.72 -3.82
CA THR A 379 44.51 42.21 -5.14
C THR A 379 45.49 43.37 -4.98
N THR A 380 46.54 43.35 -5.79
CA THR A 380 47.54 44.42 -5.90
C THR A 380 47.70 44.77 -7.39
N ASP A 381 47.39 46.01 -7.77
CA ASP A 381 47.62 46.56 -9.12
C ASP A 381 48.69 47.65 -9.03
N LYS A 382 49.88 47.34 -9.56
CA LYS A 382 51.00 48.28 -9.65
C LYS A 382 51.20 48.66 -11.10
N ALA A 383 51.27 49.96 -11.38
CA ALA A 383 51.57 50.48 -12.71
C ALA A 383 52.64 51.57 -12.63
N ALA A 384 53.63 51.52 -13.51
CA ALA A 384 54.63 52.54 -13.67
C ALA A 384 54.74 52.93 -15.15
N GLU A 385 54.76 54.22 -15.44
CA GLU A 385 54.95 54.77 -16.77
C GLU A 385 56.07 55.81 -16.71
N PHE A 386 56.98 55.76 -17.68
CA PHE A 386 57.99 56.78 -17.85
C PHE A 386 58.32 56.94 -19.32
N GLY A 387 58.33 58.18 -19.81
CA GLY A 387 58.85 58.46 -21.14
C GLY A 387 58.88 59.93 -21.48
N ILE A 388 59.68 60.24 -22.50
CA ILE A 388 59.88 61.60 -22.99
C ILE A 388 59.55 61.61 -24.48
N GLN A 389 58.65 62.51 -24.87
CA GLN A 389 58.28 62.74 -26.25
C GLN A 389 58.85 64.07 -26.71
N TRP A 390 59.44 64.11 -27.90
CA TRP A 390 59.96 65.30 -28.55
C TRP A 390 59.11 65.63 -29.77
N GLN A 391 58.91 66.92 -30.02
CA GLN A 391 58.24 67.43 -31.21
C GLN A 391 58.94 68.72 -31.62
N ALA A 392 59.39 68.79 -32.86
CA ALA A 392 60.10 69.94 -33.39
C ALA A 392 59.62 70.26 -34.81
N PRO A 393 59.26 71.50 -35.11
CA PRO A 393 59.07 71.96 -36.48
C PRO A 393 60.45 72.06 -37.18
N LEU A 394 60.63 71.37 -38.30
CA LEU A 394 61.86 71.40 -39.10
C LEU A 394 61.86 72.50 -40.16
N ASN A 395 60.69 72.97 -40.61
CA ASN A 395 60.57 74.11 -41.52
C ASN A 395 59.24 74.83 -41.27
N SER A 396 59.32 76.14 -41.06
CA SER A 396 58.18 77.07 -41.06
C SER A 396 58.44 78.15 -42.12
N SER A 397 58.17 77.82 -43.38
CA SER A 397 58.21 78.79 -44.48
C SER A 397 56.83 79.43 -44.63
N SER A 398 56.75 80.64 -45.17
CA SER A 398 55.51 81.44 -45.29
C SER A 398 54.45 80.84 -46.21
N ASN A 399 54.76 79.79 -46.96
CA ASN A 399 53.76 78.96 -47.64
C ASN A 399 53.26 77.92 -46.65
N ASN A 400 51.94 77.71 -46.61
CA ASN A 400 51.10 76.90 -45.70
C ASN A 400 51.51 75.43 -45.40
N ASN A 401 52.79 75.08 -45.48
CA ASN A 401 53.39 73.76 -45.35
C ASN A 401 54.39 73.80 -44.19
N ALA A 402 54.03 73.21 -43.05
CA ALA A 402 54.94 73.00 -41.92
C ALA A 402 55.42 71.54 -41.91
N VAL A 403 56.74 71.34 -41.88
CA VAL A 403 57.33 70.01 -41.66
C VAL A 403 57.58 69.86 -40.17
N VAL A 404 57.02 68.83 -39.55
CA VAL A 404 57.19 68.51 -38.13
C VAL A 404 57.86 67.15 -38.00
N ALA A 405 58.88 67.05 -37.15
CA ALA A 405 59.51 65.80 -36.75
C ALA A 405 59.40 65.62 -35.25
N GLY A 406 59.37 64.38 -34.79
CA GLY A 406 59.24 64.10 -33.38
C GLY A 406 59.06 62.62 -33.09
N THR A 407 59.05 62.30 -31.82
CA THR A 407 58.74 60.98 -31.30
C THR A 407 57.30 61.00 -30.81
N ASN A 408 56.47 60.12 -31.37
CA ASN A 408 55.10 59.97 -30.92
C ASN A 408 54.90 58.55 -30.40
N PHE A 409 54.64 58.43 -29.10
CA PHE A 409 54.26 57.16 -28.48
C PHE A 409 52.77 57.24 -28.17
N ASN A 410 52.02 56.26 -28.68
CA ASN A 410 50.56 56.19 -28.53
C ASN A 410 50.13 55.38 -27.30
N THR A 411 51.09 54.93 -26.49
CA THR A 411 50.89 54.12 -25.30
C THR A 411 50.77 55.04 -24.08
N GLY A 412 49.73 54.91 -23.25
CA GLY A 412 49.60 55.63 -21.96
C GLY A 412 48.81 56.95 -21.95
N GLY A 413 48.04 57.26 -23.01
CA GLY A 413 47.07 58.37 -23.02
C GLY A 413 47.35 59.42 -24.11
N ASN A 414 47.01 60.68 -23.84
CA ASN A 414 47.11 61.78 -24.80
C ASN A 414 48.58 62.05 -25.18
N ASN A 415 48.93 61.86 -26.45
CA ASN A 415 50.28 62.09 -26.97
C ASN A 415 50.58 63.59 -27.18
N ILE A 416 51.87 63.94 -27.36
CA ILE A 416 52.35 65.33 -27.54
C ILE A 416 51.66 66.05 -28.72
N ILE A 417 51.27 65.30 -29.76
CA ILE A 417 50.55 65.82 -30.94
C ILE A 417 49.10 66.20 -30.58
N GLY A 418 48.38 65.34 -29.85
CA GLY A 418 47.01 65.61 -29.42
C GLY A 418 46.94 66.80 -28.47
N LEU A 419 47.93 66.95 -27.57
CA LEU A 419 48.00 68.07 -26.64
C LEU A 419 48.34 69.39 -27.35
N SER A 420 49.29 69.37 -28.30
CA SER A 420 49.64 70.56 -29.09
C SER A 420 48.52 70.97 -30.06
N ALA A 421 47.81 70.02 -30.65
CA ALA A 421 46.62 70.29 -31.48
C ALA A 421 45.46 70.89 -30.67
N ALA A 422 45.21 70.40 -29.46
CA ALA A 422 44.21 70.94 -28.54
C ALA A 422 44.56 72.36 -28.07
N ALA A 423 45.83 72.60 -27.71
CA ALA A 423 46.34 73.92 -27.34
C ALA A 423 46.21 74.95 -28.49
N THR A 424 46.35 74.50 -29.75
CA THR A 424 46.22 75.36 -30.94
C THR A 424 44.76 75.63 -31.30
N SER A 425 43.87 74.67 -31.11
CA SER A 425 42.45 74.76 -31.47
C SER A 425 41.56 75.39 -30.38
N GLY A 426 42.16 75.83 -29.25
CA GLY A 426 41.41 76.39 -28.11
C GLY A 426 40.52 75.36 -27.40
N SER A 427 40.70 74.07 -27.68
CA SER A 427 39.95 72.99 -27.05
C SER A 427 40.72 72.51 -25.80
N PRO A 428 40.10 72.51 -24.60
CA PRO A 428 40.80 72.14 -23.38
C PRO A 428 40.96 70.63 -23.27
N LEU A 429 41.99 70.06 -23.91
CA LEU A 429 42.40 68.69 -23.69
C LEU A 429 43.42 68.64 -22.54
N ALA A 430 43.04 68.03 -21.42
CA ALA A 430 43.93 67.88 -20.28
C ALA A 430 45.03 66.83 -20.55
N PRO A 431 46.24 67.00 -20.00
CA PRO A 431 47.25 65.94 -19.99
C PRO A 431 46.73 64.71 -19.20
N SER A 432 47.18 63.52 -19.60
CA SER A 432 46.79 62.26 -18.92
C SER A 432 47.30 62.23 -17.48
N THR A 433 46.73 61.39 -16.61
CA THR A 433 47.06 61.31 -15.17
C THR A 433 48.54 61.03 -14.92
N GLY A 434 49.15 61.66 -13.92
CA GLY A 434 50.59 61.56 -13.61
C GLY A 434 51.32 62.90 -13.58
N PHE A 435 52.64 62.87 -13.37
CA PHE A 435 53.51 64.04 -13.51
C PHE A 435 53.80 64.27 -14.99
N ASN A 436 53.35 65.39 -15.52
CA ASN A 436 53.58 65.78 -16.92
C ASN A 436 54.37 67.09 -16.93
N LEU A 437 55.56 67.07 -17.51
CA LEU A 437 56.40 68.25 -17.69
C LEU A 437 56.54 68.52 -19.19
N GLY A 438 55.92 69.60 -19.65
CA GLY A 438 55.95 70.03 -21.04
C GLY A 438 56.85 71.26 -21.25
N LEU A 439 57.63 71.28 -22.32
CA LEU A 439 58.29 72.50 -22.82
C LEU A 439 57.44 73.09 -23.95
N LEU A 440 56.96 74.31 -23.75
CA LEU A 440 56.13 75.04 -24.72
C LEU A 440 57.00 75.98 -25.54
N GLN A 441 56.83 75.98 -26.86
CA GLN A 441 57.45 76.96 -27.75
C GLN A 441 56.37 77.65 -28.58
N ARG A 442 56.47 78.97 -28.68
CA ARG A 442 55.62 79.76 -29.56
C ARG A 442 56.19 79.72 -30.97
N LEU A 443 55.38 79.27 -31.91
CA LEU A 443 55.79 79.00 -33.28
C LEU A 443 54.90 79.78 -34.25
N THR A 444 55.51 80.57 -35.13
CA THR A 444 54.78 81.30 -36.17
C THR A 444 54.72 80.43 -37.42
N ILE A 445 53.55 79.89 -37.74
CA ILE A 445 53.29 79.12 -38.97
C ILE A 445 52.29 79.93 -39.80
N GLY A 446 52.66 80.32 -41.03
CA GLY A 446 51.74 81.03 -41.93
C GLY A 446 51.26 82.42 -41.45
N GLY A 447 51.96 83.06 -40.50
CA GLY A 447 51.58 84.37 -39.94
C GLY A 447 50.71 84.31 -38.68
N GLU A 448 50.23 83.12 -38.30
CA GLU A 448 49.50 82.86 -37.05
C GLU A 448 50.47 82.35 -35.97
N GLU A 449 50.32 82.84 -34.73
CA GLU A 449 51.13 82.40 -33.59
C GLU A 449 50.48 81.16 -32.94
N VAL A 450 51.10 80.00 -33.15
CA VAL A 450 50.66 78.72 -32.59
C VAL A 450 51.54 78.34 -31.40
N ILE A 451 50.92 77.90 -30.30
CA ILE A 451 51.66 77.38 -29.13
C ILE A 451 51.81 75.87 -29.29
N GLY A 452 53.03 75.42 -29.60
CA GLY A 452 53.37 74.00 -29.73
C GLY A 452 54.09 73.46 -28.49
N LEU A 453 53.80 72.22 -28.10
CA LEU A 453 54.64 71.48 -27.16
C LEU A 453 55.84 70.90 -27.92
N THR A 454 57.04 71.13 -27.40
CA THR A 454 58.31 70.69 -28.01
C THR A 454 58.94 69.50 -27.33
N ALA A 455 58.69 69.36 -26.02
CA ALA A 455 59.02 68.19 -25.25
C ALA A 455 57.89 67.91 -24.26
N LEU A 456 57.63 66.64 -23.98
CA LEU A 456 56.69 66.19 -22.97
C LEU A 456 57.30 65.00 -22.23
N ALA A 457 57.75 65.23 -21.00
CA ALA A 457 58.12 64.17 -20.08
C ALA A 457 56.89 63.75 -19.27
N ARG A 458 56.66 62.45 -19.20
CA ARG A 458 55.57 61.84 -18.44
C ARG A 458 56.14 60.81 -17.47
N MET A 459 55.69 60.89 -16.23
CA MET A 459 56.02 59.93 -15.19
C MET A 459 54.80 59.63 -14.32
N LEU A 460 54.51 58.36 -14.10
CA LEU A 460 53.42 57.89 -13.26
C LEU A 460 53.87 56.64 -12.51
N GLU A 461 53.59 56.57 -11.22
CA GLU A 461 53.61 55.33 -10.44
C GLU A 461 52.29 55.24 -9.67
N SER A 462 51.60 54.11 -9.80
CA SER A 462 50.32 53.81 -9.18
C SER A 462 50.43 52.49 -8.44
N ASP A 463 50.05 52.47 -7.17
CA ASP A 463 49.97 51.26 -6.34
C ASP A 463 48.57 51.20 -5.71
N ALA A 464 47.74 50.28 -6.20
CA ALA A 464 46.38 50.06 -5.72
C ALA A 464 46.30 48.68 -5.05
N ASN A 465 45.88 48.66 -3.78
CA ASN A 465 45.71 47.44 -3.00
C ASN A 465 44.27 47.29 -2.54
N ALA A 466 43.74 46.07 -2.63
CA ALA A 466 42.41 45.71 -2.18
C ALA A 466 42.45 44.41 -1.38
N ASN A 467 41.72 44.38 -0.26
CA ASN A 467 41.51 43.18 0.55
C ASN A 467 40.02 43.04 0.83
N ILE A 468 39.44 41.92 0.43
CA ILE A 468 38.01 41.64 0.52
C ILE A 468 37.84 40.37 1.35
N LEU A 469 37.08 40.47 2.44
CA LEU A 469 36.67 39.35 3.27
C LEU A 469 35.14 39.25 3.26
N SER A 470 34.61 38.14 2.77
CA SER A 470 33.16 37.88 2.81
C SER A 470 32.87 36.57 3.55
N THR A 471 31.95 36.63 4.52
CA THR A 471 31.56 35.48 5.36
C THR A 471 30.07 35.17 5.23
N PRO A 472 29.59 34.65 4.08
CA PRO A 472 28.21 34.21 3.98
C PRO A 472 27.99 33.00 4.88
N ASN A 473 26.88 33.01 5.62
CA ASN A 473 26.48 31.89 6.45
C ASN A 473 25.00 31.57 6.24
N LEU A 474 24.63 30.31 6.48
CA LEU A 474 23.25 29.85 6.37
C LEU A 474 23.04 28.58 7.22
N LEU A 475 21.79 28.33 7.60
CA LEU A 475 21.39 27.16 8.39
C LEU A 475 20.34 26.36 7.62
N THR A 476 20.52 25.04 7.52
CA THR A 476 19.57 24.16 6.81
C THR A 476 19.30 22.89 7.61
N LEU A 477 18.24 22.17 7.24
CA LEU A 477 18.08 20.78 7.67
C LEU A 477 19.01 19.87 6.87
N ASP A 478 19.42 18.77 7.49
CA ASP A 478 20.14 17.69 6.81
C ASP A 478 19.34 17.16 5.60
N ASN A 479 19.98 16.98 4.45
CA ASN A 479 19.39 16.62 3.16
C ASN A 479 18.47 17.66 2.50
N GLU A 480 18.35 18.86 3.08
CA GLU A 480 17.56 19.96 2.51
C GLU A 480 18.49 21.00 1.86
N GLU A 481 18.15 21.44 0.66
CA GLU A 481 18.92 22.50 -0.01
C GLU A 481 18.54 23.87 0.55
N ALA A 482 19.53 24.74 0.80
CA ALA A 482 19.27 26.15 1.00
C ALA A 482 20.15 27.03 0.11
N LYS A 483 19.64 28.23 -0.13
CA LYS A 483 20.26 29.25 -0.97
C LYS A 483 20.18 30.60 -0.27
N ILE A 484 21.31 31.32 -0.23
CA ILE A 484 21.39 32.72 0.18
C ILE A 484 21.96 33.53 -0.98
N ILE A 485 21.34 34.67 -1.27
CA ILE A 485 21.76 35.61 -2.31
C ILE A 485 21.91 36.99 -1.65
N ILE A 486 23.11 37.57 -1.71
CA ILE A 486 23.42 38.91 -1.23
C ILE A 486 23.94 39.71 -2.40
N GLY A 487 23.16 40.64 -2.92
CA GLY A 487 23.56 41.36 -4.13
C GLY A 487 22.59 42.45 -4.55
N LYS A 488 22.78 42.89 -5.78
CA LYS A 488 21.93 43.87 -6.46
C LYS A 488 21.28 43.18 -7.67
N ASN A 489 20.02 43.52 -7.96
CA ASN A 489 19.35 43.06 -9.17
C ASN A 489 19.51 44.09 -10.30
N VAL A 490 20.43 43.83 -11.23
CA VAL A 490 20.91 44.78 -12.26
C VAL A 490 20.23 44.49 -13.60
N PRO A 491 19.83 45.51 -14.37
CA PRO A 491 19.29 45.32 -15.72
C PRO A 491 20.38 45.03 -16.75
N PHE A 492 20.16 44.01 -17.59
CA PHE A 492 20.96 43.64 -18.75
C PHE A 492 20.13 43.84 -20.00
N ILE A 493 20.66 44.55 -20.99
CA ILE A 493 19.98 44.75 -22.27
C ILE A 493 20.21 43.49 -23.13
N THR A 494 19.15 42.74 -23.43
CA THR A 494 19.22 41.48 -24.21
C THR A 494 18.94 41.67 -25.69
N GLY A 495 18.40 42.82 -26.08
CA GLY A 495 18.19 43.21 -27.47
C GLY A 495 17.90 44.69 -27.59
N SER A 496 18.25 45.28 -28.72
CA SER A 496 17.89 46.66 -29.07
C SER A 496 17.42 46.73 -30.51
N TYR A 497 16.22 47.26 -30.78
CA TYR A 497 15.75 47.55 -32.13
C TYR A 497 15.65 49.05 -32.35
N ALA A 498 16.40 49.55 -33.32
CA ALA A 498 16.39 50.95 -33.72
C ALA A 498 15.23 51.19 -34.69
N GLN A 499 14.19 51.91 -34.25
CA GLN A 499 13.15 52.40 -35.15
C GLN A 499 13.61 53.74 -35.74
N SER A 500 14.12 53.72 -36.96
CA SER A 500 14.50 54.93 -37.70
C SER A 500 13.23 55.68 -38.12
N THR A 501 12.80 56.64 -37.31
CA THR A 501 11.70 57.54 -37.68
C THR A 501 12.26 58.78 -38.36
N GLY A 502 12.24 58.80 -39.71
CA GLY A 502 12.41 60.03 -40.50
C GLY A 502 13.68 60.12 -41.36
N THR A 503 13.50 60.49 -42.62
CA THR A 503 14.50 60.68 -43.70
C THR A 503 15.29 62.01 -43.60
N THR A 504 15.47 62.56 -42.40
CA THR A 504 16.24 63.80 -42.20
C THR A 504 17.58 63.49 -41.53
N THR A 505 18.66 63.87 -42.21
CA THR A 505 20.05 63.81 -41.74
C THR A 505 20.19 64.50 -40.38
N GLY A 506 20.31 63.71 -39.30
CA GLY A 506 20.52 64.21 -37.93
C GLY A 506 19.51 63.77 -36.86
N ALA A 507 18.53 62.91 -37.16
CA ALA A 507 17.62 62.39 -36.13
C ALA A 507 18.32 61.39 -35.18
N THR A 508 18.38 61.71 -33.89
CA THR A 508 18.90 60.82 -32.83
C THR A 508 18.01 59.58 -32.70
N VAL A 509 18.46 58.45 -33.23
CA VAL A 509 17.77 57.16 -33.14
C VAL A 509 17.87 56.66 -31.70
N SER A 510 16.77 56.75 -30.94
CA SER A 510 16.66 56.12 -29.62
C SER A 510 16.12 54.69 -29.79
N PRO A 511 16.94 53.64 -29.61
CA PRO A 511 16.49 52.27 -29.83
C PRO A 511 15.59 51.80 -28.69
N PHE A 512 14.56 51.00 -29.01
CA PHE A 512 13.84 50.23 -28.00
C PHE A 512 14.75 49.12 -27.49
N GLN A 513 14.97 49.05 -26.17
CA GLN A 513 15.82 48.05 -25.54
C GLN A 513 14.98 47.07 -24.71
N THR A 514 15.17 45.77 -24.92
CA THR A 514 14.62 44.71 -24.06
C THR A 514 15.58 44.47 -22.90
N ILE A 515 15.05 44.48 -21.67
CA ILE A 515 15.86 44.41 -20.45
C ILE A 515 15.50 43.14 -19.68
N GLU A 516 16.51 42.33 -19.36
CA GLU A 516 16.45 41.19 -18.44
C GLU A 516 17.11 41.57 -17.11
N ARG A 517 16.53 41.18 -15.98
CA ARG A 517 17.05 41.48 -14.64
C ARG A 517 17.83 40.29 -14.11
N LYS A 518 19.10 40.49 -13.73
CA LYS A 518 19.95 39.42 -13.15
C LYS A 518 20.53 39.86 -11.81
N ASP A 519 20.56 38.92 -10.88
CA ASP A 519 21.17 39.13 -9.57
C ASP A 519 22.70 39.07 -9.69
N VAL A 520 23.35 40.15 -9.26
CA VAL A 520 24.81 40.27 -9.21
C VAL A 520 25.22 40.44 -7.75
N GLY A 521 26.03 39.51 -7.26
CA GLY A 521 26.53 39.54 -5.89
C GLY A 521 27.05 38.18 -5.46
N LEU A 522 26.95 37.92 -4.17
CA LEU A 522 27.35 36.67 -3.55
C LEU A 522 26.13 35.72 -3.48
N THR A 523 26.23 34.57 -4.13
CA THR A 523 25.27 33.47 -4.00
C THR A 523 25.95 32.27 -3.39
N LEU A 524 25.37 31.70 -2.34
CA LEU A 524 25.79 30.43 -1.77
C LEU A 524 24.58 29.50 -1.73
N LYS A 525 24.72 28.35 -2.38
CA LYS A 525 23.74 27.27 -2.43
C LYS A 525 24.41 26.02 -1.89
N VAL A 526 23.79 25.37 -0.91
CA VAL A 526 24.35 24.18 -0.29
C VAL A 526 23.26 23.17 0.02
N LYS A 527 23.57 21.90 -0.24
CA LYS A 527 22.79 20.76 0.20
C LYS A 527 23.68 19.87 1.06
N PRO A 528 23.58 19.97 2.40
CA PRO A 528 24.37 19.14 3.30
C PRO A 528 23.72 17.78 3.51
N GLN A 529 24.54 16.78 3.78
CA GLN A 529 24.19 15.44 4.19
C GLN A 529 25.09 15.03 5.36
N VAL A 530 24.52 14.81 6.53
CA VAL A 530 25.25 14.44 7.75
C VAL A 530 25.39 12.92 7.80
N ALA A 531 26.63 12.44 7.89
CA ALA A 531 26.93 11.05 8.18
C ALA A 531 26.89 10.79 9.69
N GLU A 532 26.70 9.53 10.08
CA GLU A 532 26.61 9.13 11.49
C GLU A 532 27.86 9.52 12.31
N GLY A 533 29.05 9.46 11.67
CA GLY A 533 30.33 9.87 12.26
C GLY A 533 30.53 11.37 12.47
N GLY A 534 29.55 12.22 12.15
CA GLY A 534 29.65 13.69 12.27
C GLY A 534 30.30 14.39 11.08
N THR A 535 30.84 13.62 10.14
CA THR A 535 31.27 14.13 8.84
C THR A 535 30.06 14.61 8.02
N VAL A 536 30.20 15.74 7.35
CA VAL A 536 29.17 16.37 6.50
C VAL A 536 29.63 16.33 5.05
N LYS A 537 28.86 15.63 4.21
CA LYS A 537 28.98 15.69 2.75
C LYS A 537 28.14 16.87 2.25
N MET A 538 28.71 17.76 1.47
CA MET A 538 28.00 18.95 1.00
C MET A 538 28.14 19.08 -0.51
N GLN A 539 27.02 19.25 -1.20
CA GLN A 539 26.99 19.74 -2.57
C GLN A 539 26.89 21.26 -2.51
N ILE A 540 27.89 21.95 -3.02
CA ILE A 540 28.05 23.40 -2.87
C ILE A 540 28.12 24.03 -4.25
N TYR A 541 27.33 25.06 -4.44
CA TYR A 541 27.46 26.01 -5.54
C TYR A 541 27.64 27.40 -4.93
N GLN A 542 28.77 28.02 -5.23
CA GLN A 542 29.11 29.34 -4.76
C GLN A 542 29.43 30.22 -5.96
N GLU A 543 28.91 31.44 -5.94
CA GLU A 543 29.16 32.45 -6.96
C GLU A 543 29.41 33.79 -6.29
N ALA A 544 30.48 34.47 -6.68
CA ALA A 544 30.76 35.86 -6.34
C ALA A 544 30.83 36.67 -7.63
N SER A 545 29.90 37.60 -7.77
CA SER A 545 29.79 38.45 -8.96
C SER A 545 29.85 39.93 -8.56
N SER A 546 30.61 40.72 -9.31
CA SER A 546 30.75 42.16 -9.12
C SER A 546 30.60 42.92 -10.43
N ILE A 547 30.27 44.20 -10.35
CA ILE A 547 30.07 45.08 -11.51
C ILE A 547 31.38 45.80 -11.77
N GLN A 548 31.91 45.73 -12.99
CA GLN A 548 33.19 46.35 -13.34
C GLN A 548 33.04 47.79 -13.83
N ASP A 549 32.07 48.08 -14.69
CA ASP A 549 31.90 49.42 -15.27
C ASP A 549 30.49 49.64 -15.85
N THR A 550 29.97 50.86 -15.70
CA THR A 550 28.63 51.30 -16.14
C THR A 550 28.66 52.24 -17.34
N THR A 551 29.84 52.55 -17.88
CA THR A 551 30.03 53.52 -18.97
C THR A 551 29.81 52.94 -20.38
N ASN A 552 29.65 51.61 -20.50
CA ASN A 552 29.43 50.97 -21.79
C ASN A 552 27.96 51.10 -22.24
N VAL A 553 27.76 51.72 -23.41
CA VAL A 553 26.43 51.92 -24.04
C VAL A 553 25.75 50.58 -24.38
N ALA A 554 26.52 49.50 -24.54
CA ALA A 554 26.00 48.16 -24.81
C ALA A 554 25.52 47.39 -23.56
N GLY A 555 25.70 47.94 -22.35
CA GLY A 555 25.26 47.32 -21.08
C GLY A 555 26.38 47.11 -20.07
N VAL A 556 25.99 46.66 -18.86
CA VAL A 556 26.88 46.51 -17.71
C VAL A 556 27.76 45.26 -17.83
N ILE A 557 29.08 45.40 -17.65
CA ILE A 557 30.02 44.26 -17.58
C ILE A 557 30.09 43.76 -16.13
N THR A 558 30.02 42.44 -15.95
CA THR A 558 30.13 41.81 -14.63
C THR A 558 31.27 40.80 -14.58
N ASN A 559 32.06 40.88 -13.51
CA ASN A 559 33.03 39.85 -13.16
C ASN A 559 32.28 38.75 -12.41
N LYS A 560 32.42 37.49 -12.84
CA LYS A 560 31.77 36.34 -12.21
C LYS A 560 32.82 35.30 -11.85
N ARG A 561 32.82 34.88 -10.58
CA ARG A 561 33.67 33.80 -10.07
C ARG A 561 32.76 32.76 -9.46
N SER A 562 32.79 31.52 -9.96
CA SER A 562 31.91 30.45 -9.49
C SER A 562 32.67 29.16 -9.22
N ILE A 563 32.26 28.46 -8.16
CA ILE A 563 32.79 27.17 -7.74
C ILE A 563 31.60 26.24 -7.51
N GLU A 564 31.59 25.10 -8.18
CA GLU A 564 30.65 24.01 -7.93
C GLU A 564 31.44 22.76 -7.55
N SER A 565 31.20 22.22 -6.36
CA SER A 565 31.94 21.06 -5.87
C SER A 565 31.12 20.25 -4.87
N THR A 566 31.47 18.98 -4.73
CA THR A 566 30.98 18.11 -3.66
C THR A 566 32.14 17.76 -2.75
N VAL A 567 32.06 18.19 -1.49
CA VAL A 567 33.14 18.00 -0.50
C VAL A 567 32.61 17.21 0.69
N LEU A 568 33.54 16.55 1.38
CA LEU A 568 33.29 15.83 2.63
C LEU A 568 34.19 16.47 3.69
N VAL A 569 33.59 16.93 4.79
CA VAL A 569 34.26 17.75 5.81
C VAL A 569 33.80 17.31 7.19
N ASP A 570 34.69 17.24 8.15
CA ASP A 570 34.32 16.92 9.53
C ASP A 570 33.65 18.12 10.25
N ASP A 571 32.83 17.81 11.25
CA ASP A 571 32.11 18.81 12.03
C ASP A 571 33.06 19.86 12.64
N GLY A 572 32.80 21.13 12.35
CA GLY A 572 33.57 22.27 12.87
C GLY A 572 34.95 22.48 12.24
N GLN A 573 35.40 21.63 11.33
CA GLN A 573 36.66 21.82 10.61
C GLN A 573 36.49 22.77 9.42
N ILE A 574 37.56 23.48 9.07
CA ILE A 574 37.62 24.38 7.92
C ILE A 574 38.30 23.62 6.78
N ILE A 575 37.65 23.55 5.62
CA ILE A 575 38.25 23.05 4.38
C ILE A 575 38.44 24.19 3.38
N VAL A 576 39.44 24.07 2.51
CA VAL A 576 39.58 24.92 1.31
C VAL A 576 38.80 24.27 0.17
N LEU A 577 37.80 24.96 -0.38
CA LEU A 577 37.08 24.46 -1.57
C LEU A 577 37.89 24.68 -2.84
N GLY A 578 38.63 25.78 -2.89
CA GLY A 578 39.43 26.18 -4.04
C GLY A 578 39.99 27.59 -3.89
N GLY A 579 40.74 28.01 -4.90
CA GLY A 579 41.35 29.33 -4.96
C GLY A 579 41.97 29.60 -6.33
N LEU A 580 42.32 30.86 -6.57
CA LEU A 580 43.03 31.33 -7.76
C LEU A 580 44.18 32.22 -7.30
N ILE A 581 45.39 31.93 -7.75
CA ILE A 581 46.51 32.85 -7.66
C ILE A 581 46.85 33.24 -9.10
N GLN A 582 46.68 34.51 -9.41
CA GLN A 582 46.99 35.08 -10.72
C GLN A 582 48.06 36.15 -10.57
N ASP A 583 49.08 36.08 -11.42
CA ASP A 583 50.16 37.06 -11.52
C ASP A 583 50.28 37.47 -12.99
N ASP A 584 49.93 38.71 -13.33
CA ASP A 584 49.95 39.26 -14.68
C ASP A 584 50.96 40.40 -14.74
N VAL A 585 52.07 40.17 -15.44
CA VAL A 585 53.13 41.16 -15.66
C VAL A 585 53.13 41.57 -17.12
N ARG A 586 52.92 42.85 -17.37
CA ARG A 586 52.93 43.45 -18.71
C ARG A 586 53.98 44.54 -18.76
N ASP A 587 54.99 44.29 -19.57
CA ASP A 587 56.02 45.26 -19.89
C ASP A 587 55.82 45.73 -21.34
N GLY A 588 55.59 47.03 -21.51
CA GLY A 588 55.51 47.70 -22.80
C GLY A 588 56.69 48.65 -22.95
N MET A 589 57.27 48.68 -24.15
CA MET A 589 58.38 49.58 -24.45
C MET A 589 58.27 50.05 -25.89
N ASP A 590 58.00 51.34 -26.08
CA ASP A 590 58.14 52.00 -27.38
C ASP A 590 59.45 52.77 -27.39
N LYS A 591 60.25 52.67 -28.46
CA LYS A 591 61.52 53.41 -28.56
C LYS A 591 61.85 53.79 -29.98
N VAL A 592 62.66 54.84 -30.13
CA VAL A 592 63.27 55.18 -31.42
C VAL A 592 64.41 54.19 -31.71
N PRO A 593 64.40 53.46 -32.83
CA PRO A 593 65.49 52.55 -33.18
C PRO A 593 66.83 53.32 -33.29
N GLY A 594 67.89 52.77 -32.71
CA GLY A 594 69.21 53.42 -32.61
C GLY A 594 69.33 54.35 -31.39
N PHE A 595 68.60 55.47 -31.37
CA PHE A 595 68.70 56.47 -30.29
C PHE A 595 68.20 55.95 -28.93
N GLY A 596 67.21 55.06 -28.91
CA GLY A 596 66.69 54.45 -27.68
C GLY A 596 67.62 53.40 -27.05
N ASP A 597 68.62 52.91 -27.79
CA ASP A 597 69.55 51.86 -27.34
C ASP A 597 70.86 52.41 -26.75
N ILE A 598 71.06 53.73 -26.78
CA ILE A 598 72.25 54.39 -26.22
C ILE A 598 72.22 54.28 -24.69
N PRO A 599 73.30 53.81 -24.03
CA PRO A 599 73.35 53.77 -22.57
C PRO A 599 73.24 55.20 -22.00
N VAL A 600 72.54 55.36 -20.88
CA VAL A 600 72.25 56.64 -20.19
C VAL A 600 71.31 57.58 -20.94
N LEU A 601 71.57 57.87 -22.23
CA LEU A 601 70.79 58.82 -23.02
C LEU A 601 69.55 58.22 -23.70
N GLY A 602 69.48 56.89 -23.84
CA GLY A 602 68.35 56.21 -24.48
C GLY A 602 67.01 56.40 -23.76
N SER A 603 67.02 56.72 -22.46
CA SER A 603 65.82 57.06 -21.67
C SER A 603 65.06 58.28 -22.18
N LEU A 604 65.73 59.18 -22.91
CA LEU A 604 65.11 60.35 -23.53
C LEU A 604 64.32 60.00 -24.81
N PHE A 605 64.53 58.81 -25.38
CA PHE A 605 63.95 58.40 -26.67
C PHE A 605 63.13 57.11 -26.58
N LYS A 606 62.68 56.76 -25.37
CA LYS A 606 61.82 55.61 -25.11
C LYS A 606 60.67 55.96 -24.18
N TYR A 607 59.65 55.13 -24.24
CA TYR A 607 58.47 55.15 -23.38
C TYR A 607 58.27 53.75 -22.83
N GLU A 608 58.48 53.60 -21.52
CA GLU A 608 58.33 52.35 -20.80
C GLU A 608 57.01 52.37 -20.02
N THR A 609 56.25 51.28 -20.14
CA THR A 609 55.12 50.97 -19.29
C THR A 609 55.35 49.64 -18.62
N ARG A 610 55.14 49.58 -17.31
CA ARG A 610 55.17 48.34 -16.54
C ARG A 610 53.89 48.25 -15.76
N LYS A 611 53.21 47.12 -15.88
CA LYS A 611 51.99 46.83 -15.13
C LYS A 611 52.11 45.45 -14.51
N HIS A 612 51.87 45.36 -13.21
CA HIS A 612 51.95 44.14 -12.44
C HIS A 612 50.67 43.99 -11.61
N VAL A 613 49.80 43.06 -12.01
CA VAL A 613 48.53 42.78 -11.33
C VAL A 613 48.61 41.40 -10.69
N LYS A 614 48.49 41.36 -9.37
CA LYS A 614 48.48 40.12 -8.59
C LYS A 614 47.16 39.97 -7.85
N THR A 615 46.53 38.81 -7.99
CA THR A 615 45.25 38.49 -7.35
C THR A 615 45.36 37.14 -6.65
N ASN A 616 45.05 37.11 -5.35
CA ASN A 616 44.95 35.88 -4.56
C ASN A 616 43.52 35.72 -4.07
N LEU A 617 42.84 34.69 -4.53
CA LEU A 617 41.50 34.31 -4.10
C LEU A 617 41.57 32.95 -3.41
N MET A 618 41.01 32.86 -2.21
CA MET A 618 40.80 31.60 -1.50
C MET A 618 39.37 31.52 -0.98
N VAL A 619 38.80 30.33 -1.08
CA VAL A 619 37.46 30.03 -0.59
C VAL A 619 37.55 28.89 0.42
N PHE A 620 37.14 29.17 1.65
CA PHE A 620 37.06 28.19 2.73
C PHE A 620 35.61 27.96 3.12
N LEU A 621 35.34 26.81 3.73
CA LEU A 621 34.04 26.51 4.31
C LEU A 621 34.16 25.67 5.56
N ARG A 622 33.25 25.95 6.49
CA ARG A 622 33.16 25.33 7.80
C ARG A 622 31.71 24.89 8.05
N PRO A 623 31.41 23.59 8.05
CA PRO A 623 30.13 23.10 8.52
C PRO A 623 30.14 22.97 10.05
N ARG A 624 28.98 23.15 10.68
CA ARG A 624 28.70 22.78 12.07
C ARG A 624 27.38 22.04 12.18
N VAL A 625 27.40 20.84 12.76
CA VAL A 625 26.21 19.99 12.92
C VAL A 625 25.52 20.31 14.25
N LEU A 626 24.27 20.76 14.19
CA LEU A 626 23.43 21.09 15.32
C LEU A 626 22.42 19.96 15.56
N ARG A 627 22.69 19.10 16.55
CA ARG A 627 21.81 17.97 16.92
C ARG A 627 20.81 18.33 18.03
N SER A 628 21.20 19.18 18.98
CA SER A 628 20.37 19.57 20.13
C SER A 628 19.82 20.99 20.00
N ALA A 629 18.70 21.28 20.66
CA ALA A 629 18.14 22.63 20.71
C ALA A 629 19.08 23.59 21.46
N THR A 630 19.79 23.10 22.48
CA THR A 630 20.78 23.86 23.24
C THR A 630 21.93 24.32 22.33
N ALA A 631 22.48 23.45 21.48
CA ALA A 631 23.57 23.82 20.57
C ALA A 631 23.12 24.88 19.53
N ALA A 632 21.88 24.79 19.05
CA ALA A 632 21.32 25.82 18.19
C ALA A 632 21.11 27.16 18.93
N ALA A 633 20.66 27.11 20.19
CA ALA A 633 20.45 28.28 21.03
C ALA A 633 21.77 28.98 21.37
N THR A 634 22.84 28.24 21.69
CA THR A 634 24.17 28.81 21.95
C THR A 634 24.74 29.49 20.71
N LEU A 635 24.68 28.82 19.54
CA LEU A 635 25.15 29.42 18.29
C LEU A 635 24.36 30.70 17.94
N THR A 636 23.04 30.67 18.14
CA THR A 636 22.18 31.84 17.90
C THR A 636 22.50 32.96 18.88
N GLY A 637 22.68 32.64 20.17
CA GLY A 637 23.07 33.60 21.21
C GLY A 637 24.39 34.29 20.87
N ASP A 638 25.43 33.53 20.55
CA ASP A 638 26.75 34.07 20.17
C ASP A 638 26.65 35.06 19.01
N ARG A 639 25.88 34.71 17.96
CA ARG A 639 25.70 35.58 16.78
C ARG A 639 24.83 36.80 17.07
N TYR A 640 23.82 36.63 17.92
CA TYR A 640 22.94 37.71 18.34
C TYR A 640 23.71 38.76 19.16
N ASP A 641 24.48 38.32 20.15
CA ASP A 641 25.31 39.18 20.98
C ASP A 641 26.42 39.85 20.17
N PHE A 642 27.00 39.15 19.20
CA PHE A 642 27.94 39.74 18.25
C PHE A 642 27.31 40.94 17.53
N ILE A 643 26.11 40.79 16.95
CA ILE A 643 25.44 41.89 16.24
C ILE A 643 25.06 43.02 17.22
N ARG A 644 24.51 42.69 18.39
CA ARG A 644 24.17 43.68 19.42
C ARG A 644 25.39 44.50 19.84
N ASN A 645 26.55 43.86 20.01
CA ASN A 645 27.82 44.53 20.31
C ASN A 645 28.31 45.39 19.14
N THR A 646 28.16 44.94 17.90
CA THR A 646 28.51 45.79 16.73
C THR A 646 27.60 47.02 16.63
N GLN A 647 26.31 46.89 16.96
CA GLN A 647 25.37 48.02 16.96
C GLN A 647 25.67 49.02 18.08
N SER A 648 26.07 48.55 19.26
CA SER A 648 26.46 49.44 20.37
C SER A 648 27.72 50.22 20.05
N LEU A 649 28.69 49.62 19.36
CA LEU A 649 29.89 50.28 18.87
C LEU A 649 29.63 51.23 17.69
N ALA A 650 28.65 50.90 16.84
CA ALA A 650 28.27 51.72 15.69
C ALA A 650 27.37 52.91 16.07
N ALA A 651 26.91 52.98 17.32
CA ALA A 651 26.12 54.12 17.78
C ALA A 651 26.96 55.39 17.66
N PRO A 652 26.45 56.47 17.01
CA PRO A 652 27.19 57.71 16.91
C PRO A 652 27.49 58.22 18.32
N GLY A 653 28.77 58.51 18.58
CA GLY A 653 29.22 59.10 19.83
C GLY A 653 28.51 60.43 20.08
N SER A 654 28.40 60.84 21.34
CA SER A 654 27.75 62.10 21.70
C SER A 654 28.46 63.28 21.03
N HIS A 655 27.72 64.06 20.24
CA HIS A 655 28.25 65.22 19.53
C HIS A 655 27.76 66.53 20.18
N LEU A 656 28.62 67.54 20.29
CA LEU A 656 28.30 68.80 20.97
C LEU A 656 27.19 69.62 20.29
N PHE A 657 27.07 69.53 18.96
CA PHE A 657 26.16 70.36 18.17
C PHE A 657 25.06 69.57 17.43
N LEU A 658 25.05 68.24 17.54
CA LEU A 658 24.06 67.40 16.87
C LEU A 658 23.25 66.64 17.93
N PRO A 659 21.94 66.46 17.72
CA PRO A 659 21.13 65.66 18.64
C PRO A 659 21.64 64.21 18.64
N ASN A 660 21.69 63.60 19.82
CA ASN A 660 22.00 62.18 19.94
C ASN A 660 20.87 61.38 19.28
N THR A 661 21.12 60.84 18.09
CA THR A 661 20.24 59.87 17.45
C THR A 661 20.50 58.50 18.05
N PRO A 662 19.52 57.89 18.75
CA PRO A 662 19.70 56.54 19.26
C PRO A 662 19.86 55.57 18.09
N ALA A 663 20.97 54.81 18.10
CA ALA A 663 21.11 53.71 17.16
C ALA A 663 20.07 52.62 17.49
N PRO A 664 19.50 51.95 16.49
CA PRO A 664 18.63 50.80 16.73
C PRO A 664 19.48 49.68 17.36
N LEU A 665 19.27 49.43 18.66
CA LEU A 665 19.89 48.33 19.39
C LEU A 665 18.91 47.15 19.46
N LEU A 666 19.41 45.96 19.16
CA LEU A 666 18.69 44.71 19.42
C LEU A 666 18.36 44.59 20.93
N PRO A 667 17.17 44.05 21.27
CA PRO A 667 16.82 43.78 22.67
C PRO A 667 17.80 42.78 23.30
N GLU A 668 17.80 42.66 24.63
CA GLU A 668 18.60 41.63 25.27
C GLU A 668 17.99 40.24 25.07
N LEU A 669 18.80 39.27 24.67
CA LEU A 669 18.37 37.89 24.59
C LEU A 669 18.23 37.34 26.01
N LYS A 670 17.00 37.18 26.51
CA LYS A 670 16.77 36.52 27.79
C LYS A 670 17.21 35.06 27.67
N PRO A 671 18.03 34.52 28.59
CA PRO A 671 18.38 33.11 28.56
C PRO A 671 17.10 32.29 28.69
N GLN A 672 16.78 31.49 27.67
CA GLN A 672 15.70 30.52 27.74
C GLN A 672 16.08 29.50 28.83
N PRO A 673 15.22 29.22 29.83
CA PRO A 673 15.50 28.18 30.80
C PRO A 673 15.73 26.86 30.05
N ALA A 674 16.78 26.14 30.44
CA ALA A 674 17.06 24.81 29.90
C ALA A 674 15.79 23.95 29.99
N PRO A 675 15.43 23.18 28.94
CA PRO A 675 14.24 22.35 28.99
C PRO A 675 14.34 21.42 30.19
N ALA A 676 13.35 21.48 31.09
CA ALA A 676 13.25 20.60 32.24
C ALA A 676 13.39 19.15 31.76
N GLU A 677 14.43 18.48 32.24
CA GLU A 677 14.67 17.07 32.01
C GLU A 677 13.40 16.32 32.44
N ALA A 678 12.72 15.69 31.47
CA ALA A 678 11.48 14.98 31.72
C ALA A 678 11.74 13.89 32.76
N GLU A 679 11.31 14.16 33.99
CA GLU A 679 11.34 13.25 35.10
C GLU A 679 10.69 11.93 34.65
N LYS A 680 11.48 10.85 34.62
CA LYS A 680 10.95 9.49 34.41
C LYS A 680 9.82 9.31 35.42
N PRO A 681 8.60 8.92 35.01
CA PRO A 681 7.59 8.55 35.98
C PRO A 681 8.16 7.36 36.76
N ALA A 682 8.29 7.54 38.08
CA ALA A 682 8.63 6.46 38.99
C ALA A 682 7.63 5.33 38.76
N ALA A 683 8.14 4.13 38.48
CA ALA A 683 7.33 2.93 38.41
C ALA A 683 6.57 2.78 39.74
N GLN A 684 5.24 2.80 39.66
CA GLN A 684 4.34 2.20 40.63
C GLN A 684 3.64 1.02 39.97
#